data_AF-A0A7Z9Y417-F1
#
_entry.id   AF-A0A7Z9Y417-F1
#
_cell.length_a   1.000
_cell.length_b   1.000
_cell.length_c   1.000
_cell.angle_alpha   90.00
_cell.angle_beta   90.00
_cell.angle_gamma   90.00
#
_symmetry.space_group_name_H-M   'P 1'
#
loop_
_entity.id
_entity.type
_entity.pdbx_description
1 polymer ?
#
loop_
_entity_poly.entity_id
_entity_poly.type
_entity_poly.pdbx_seq_one_letter_code
_entity_poly.pdbx_strand_id
1 'polypeptide(L)'
;MYITDLNKYQNKQLKWLWLMGTVTLLLGVITVVLILNTPANPVNRIASERFEAVQLPLSFIPNAGQTDTAVAFQAHDMGSTIFFTAEGVTLSLPQNANGVNPVVQMRFEGADPAAISGGDTLPGKVNYLLGNDPAQWRTDLPTYANIVYESLYPGISLTYDGVYGRLKGTYTVAPGADPGLIRWQHVGATAVTADESGNLLITLPNSNVTVIEKAPIAWQTVNGRRQMIPVSYAIGTDGLVSFTLGQYNPALPLTIDPTLVYSVAFGGNGFEDVEGIALDGDGNVYVTGTTNSANFPTQNPYQGSKPGDDAAYVTKINAAGDALVYSTFIGGSEDDEANDIAVTSGGNATIVGATDSGNFPTTAGAPQSSNRGTDDAYILQLNSSGNGLVFSTYLGGSGMDDAEGVALDGSGNVYVTGSTASANFPTAQALDSTYNGTMDAYVTKLNSGGTAWVYSTFLGGSGFDAGASVAVDGSGSAYVAGETSSTNFPTQNPYQSSNNGGQDVFVAKLNSAGSALSYSTFLGGSGGDYNYDIGVTASGQAVLVGNTESTDFPTHNPIQASNAGLSDAYVTTLAANGQSLAFSTYLGGGNADKAYGLALDSNDIYVTGDTFSVNFPTLNPLQGSAAGEADAFIAKLSGSSLVYSTYLGTSASDHGVDVASDGAGNAYVAGMTGEADNFSQSSMLGS
;
A
#
# COMPACT_ATOMS: atom_id res chain seq x y z
N MET A 1 52.25 -29.89 39.01
CA MET A 1 53.07 -30.18 37.81
C MET A 1 53.08 -28.88 37.02
N TYR A 2 54.09 -28.00 37.17
CA TYR A 2 55.33 -27.97 36.36
C TYR A 2 55.00 -27.89 34.86
N ILE A 3 55.32 -26.87 34.03
CA ILE A 3 56.43 -25.87 33.96
C ILE A 3 55.91 -24.67 33.10
N THR A 4 55.90 -23.38 33.49
CA THR A 4 56.97 -22.31 33.37
C THR A 4 57.70 -22.27 32.01
N ASP A 5 58.17 -21.18 31.40
CA ASP A 5 58.08 -19.72 31.51
C ASP A 5 58.74 -19.19 30.21
N LEU A 6 58.55 -17.92 29.79
CA LEU A 6 59.62 -17.23 29.04
C LEU A 6 59.54 -15.68 29.08
N ASN A 7 60.53 -15.11 29.77
CA ASN A 7 61.14 -13.80 29.60
C ASN A 7 60.42 -12.51 30.07
N LYS A 8 61.00 -11.94 31.15
CA LYS A 8 60.97 -10.52 31.55
C LYS A 8 62.38 -9.93 31.49
N TYR A 9 62.48 -8.64 31.16
CA TYR A 9 63.54 -7.68 31.57
C TYR A 9 62.81 -6.34 31.82
N GLN A 10 62.65 -5.82 33.05
CA GLN A 10 63.61 -5.09 33.91
C GLN A 10 64.15 -3.76 33.31
N ASN A 11 64.33 -2.62 34.02
CA ASN A 11 63.72 -2.06 35.26
C ASN A 11 64.23 -0.59 35.48
N LYS A 12 63.36 0.35 35.90
CA LYS A 12 63.59 1.45 36.91
C LYS A 12 64.71 2.56 36.83
N GLN A 13 64.27 3.83 37.07
CA GLN A 13 64.76 4.88 38.03
C GLN A 13 65.60 6.15 37.62
N LEU A 14 65.18 7.32 38.18
CA LEU A 14 65.86 8.65 38.43
C LEU A 14 66.32 9.51 37.21
N LYS A 15 66.43 10.87 37.23
CA LYS A 15 65.97 12.10 37.96
C LYS A 15 66.81 13.31 37.42
N TRP A 16 66.32 14.56 37.54
CA TRP A 16 67.05 15.87 37.72
C TRP A 16 66.93 17.03 36.66
N LEU A 17 66.31 18.13 37.14
CA LEU A 17 66.66 19.59 37.08
C LEU A 17 66.36 20.56 35.88
N TRP A 18 65.77 21.70 36.31
CA TRP A 18 65.60 23.08 35.78
C TRP A 18 66.87 23.77 35.18
N LEU A 19 66.92 25.00 34.58
CA LEU A 19 66.15 26.28 34.63
C LEU A 19 66.52 27.24 33.43
N MET A 20 65.75 28.34 33.21
CA MET A 20 66.04 29.63 32.48
C MET A 20 65.82 29.71 30.94
N GLY A 21 65.25 30.80 30.35
CA GLY A 21 64.55 31.98 30.92
C GLY A 21 64.23 33.16 29.94
N THR A 22 63.18 33.94 30.26
CA THR A 22 62.85 35.38 29.88
C THR A 22 62.52 35.78 28.40
N VAL A 23 61.30 36.26 28.04
CA VAL A 23 60.66 37.64 28.12
C VAL A 23 61.24 38.65 27.08
N THR A 24 60.52 39.38 26.18
CA THR A 24 59.63 40.56 26.43
C THR A 24 58.95 41.15 25.14
N LEU A 25 57.72 41.71 25.25
CA LEU A 25 56.98 42.80 24.49
C LEU A 25 57.11 43.03 22.93
N LEU A 26 56.26 43.82 22.22
CA LEU A 26 54.80 44.12 22.21
C LEU A 26 54.45 45.17 21.13
N LEU A 27 53.36 44.94 20.39
CA LEU A 27 52.50 45.87 19.62
C LEU A 27 51.19 45.09 19.31
N GLY A 28 49.98 45.65 19.20
CA GLY A 28 49.50 47.02 19.45
C GLY A 28 47.97 47.01 19.72
N VAL A 29 47.34 48.16 19.96
CA VAL A 29 45.91 48.30 20.36
C VAL A 29 45.04 48.78 19.17
N ILE A 30 43.90 48.13 18.88
CA ILE A 30 42.48 48.58 19.00
C ILE A 30 41.68 47.61 18.06
N THR A 31 40.49 47.03 18.31
CA THR A 31 39.44 47.08 19.37
C THR A 31 38.81 45.66 19.51
N VAL A 32 38.41 45.17 20.69
CA VAL A 32 37.02 45.10 21.26
C VAL A 32 36.03 44.33 20.36
N VAL A 33 35.47 43.14 20.70
CA VAL A 33 34.83 42.67 21.97
C VAL A 33 35.20 41.20 22.34
N LEU A 34 35.21 40.89 23.65
CA LEU A 34 35.33 39.60 24.40
C LEU A 34 35.30 38.25 23.63
N ILE A 35 36.24 37.30 23.78
CA ILE A 35 36.80 36.54 24.96
C ILE A 35 36.02 35.24 25.32
N LEU A 36 36.67 34.10 25.01
CA LEU A 36 36.81 32.81 25.75
C LEU A 36 35.58 32.26 26.50
N ASN A 37 35.07 31.04 26.26
CA ASN A 37 35.79 29.76 26.21
C ASN A 37 34.90 28.66 25.58
N THR A 38 35.51 27.67 24.93
CA THR A 38 34.86 26.41 24.54
C THR A 38 34.38 25.61 25.77
N PRO A 39 33.22 24.96 25.70
CA PRO A 39 33.26 23.50 25.64
C PRO A 39 32.27 22.87 24.64
N ALA A 40 32.66 21.69 24.13
CA ALA A 40 31.84 20.65 23.50
C ALA A 40 30.99 21.00 22.25
N ASN A 41 31.02 20.07 21.28
CA ASN A 41 30.26 20.12 20.03
C ASN A 41 28.74 20.31 20.22
N PRO A 42 28.11 21.22 19.47
CA PRO A 42 26.68 21.20 19.18
C PRO A 42 26.44 20.86 17.70
N VAL A 43 26.52 19.58 17.33
CA VAL A 43 25.87 19.09 16.10
C VAL A 43 24.51 18.53 16.51
N ASN A 44 23.48 19.37 16.36
CA ASN A 44 22.05 19.05 16.17
C ASN A 44 21.15 20.19 16.68
N ARG A 45 21.11 21.31 15.94
CA ARG A 45 19.97 22.23 15.88
C ARG A 45 19.92 22.96 14.52
N ILE A 46 19.46 22.23 13.51
CA ILE A 46 18.67 22.77 12.40
C ILE A 46 17.44 21.85 12.43
N ALA A 47 16.37 22.26 13.11
CA ALA A 47 15.25 22.94 12.48
C ALA A 47 14.76 22.14 11.27
N SER A 48 13.72 21.34 11.48
CA SER A 48 13.02 20.60 10.43
C SER A 48 12.31 21.58 9.50
N GLU A 49 13.04 22.12 8.53
CA GLU A 49 12.43 22.71 7.34
C GLU A 49 11.78 21.56 6.56
N ARG A 50 10.49 21.76 6.26
CA ARG A 50 9.65 20.75 5.64
C ARG A 50 10.14 20.47 4.23
N PHE A 51 10.57 19.24 3.97
CA PHE A 51 10.36 18.68 2.65
C PHE A 51 8.91 18.22 2.62
N GLU A 52 8.04 18.99 1.96
CA GLU A 52 6.89 18.39 1.29
C GLU A 52 7.45 17.31 0.36
N ALA A 53 6.81 16.13 0.31
CA ALA A 53 7.21 15.09 -0.61
C ALA A 53 7.07 15.64 -2.04
N VAL A 54 8.19 16.03 -2.65
CA VAL A 54 8.22 16.44 -4.05
C VAL A 54 8.07 15.17 -4.87
N GLN A 55 6.82 14.78 -5.10
CA GLN A 55 6.44 13.80 -6.11
C GLN A 55 7.05 14.31 -7.43
N LEU A 56 8.10 13.65 -7.89
CA LEU A 56 8.81 14.10 -9.09
C LEU A 56 7.86 13.94 -10.27
N PRO A 57 7.48 15.02 -10.98
CA PRO A 57 6.59 14.89 -12.13
C PRO A 57 7.29 14.05 -13.21
N LEU A 58 6.50 13.28 -13.95
CA LEU A 58 6.99 12.54 -15.11
C LEU A 58 7.71 13.51 -16.05
N SER A 59 9.04 13.39 -16.11
CA SER A 59 9.89 14.42 -16.72
C SER A 59 10.23 14.06 -18.16
N PHE A 60 9.90 14.95 -19.09
CA PHE A 60 10.17 14.76 -20.50
C PHE A 60 11.59 15.22 -20.84
N ILE A 61 12.37 14.36 -21.50
CA ILE A 61 13.79 14.56 -21.81
C ILE A 61 13.93 14.63 -23.34
N PRO A 62 14.53 15.68 -23.93
CA PRO A 62 14.72 15.77 -25.37
C PRO A 62 15.77 14.77 -25.86
N ASN A 63 15.62 14.29 -27.09
CA ASN A 63 16.61 13.44 -27.73
C ASN A 63 17.81 14.28 -28.21
N ALA A 64 18.97 14.07 -27.59
CA ALA A 64 20.27 14.60 -27.98
C ALA A 64 21.15 13.51 -28.64
N GLY A 65 20.55 12.46 -29.16
CA GLY A 65 21.22 11.28 -29.72
C GLY A 65 21.57 10.22 -28.69
N GLN A 66 20.84 10.14 -27.56
CA GLN A 66 20.92 9.01 -26.62
C GLN A 66 20.01 7.83 -27.00
N THR A 67 19.07 8.04 -27.93
CA THR A 67 18.11 7.05 -28.43
C THR A 67 17.90 7.23 -29.95
N ASP A 68 17.01 6.43 -30.55
CA ASP A 68 16.73 6.44 -31.99
C ASP A 68 16.37 7.85 -32.51
N THR A 69 16.86 8.19 -33.71
CA THR A 69 16.65 9.51 -34.34
C THR A 69 15.19 9.88 -34.63
N ALA A 70 14.26 8.93 -34.65
CA ALA A 70 12.82 9.20 -34.80
C ALA A 70 12.17 9.75 -33.50
N VAL A 71 12.83 9.57 -32.35
CA VAL A 71 12.35 10.06 -31.06
C VAL A 71 12.71 11.53 -30.89
N ALA A 72 11.72 12.37 -30.57
CA ALA A 72 11.92 13.78 -30.20
C ALA A 72 12.11 13.94 -28.69
N PHE A 73 11.28 13.26 -27.89
CA PHE A 73 11.32 13.25 -26.42
C PHE A 73 11.14 11.84 -25.87
N GLN A 74 11.64 11.59 -24.66
CA GLN A 74 11.40 10.38 -23.90
C GLN A 74 11.02 10.70 -22.45
N ALA A 75 10.25 9.81 -21.82
CA ALA A 75 9.97 9.79 -20.39
C ALA A 75 10.11 8.36 -19.84
N HIS A 76 10.27 8.21 -18.53
CA HIS A 76 10.50 6.93 -17.84
C HIS A 76 9.58 6.80 -16.63
N ASP A 77 8.95 5.64 -16.46
CA ASP A 77 7.82 5.42 -15.54
C ASP A 77 7.61 3.90 -15.34
N MET A 78 7.49 3.36 -14.12
CA MET A 78 7.34 1.91 -13.81
C MET A 78 8.36 0.96 -14.46
N GLY A 79 9.58 1.43 -14.74
CA GLY A 79 10.55 0.67 -15.55
C GLY A 79 10.21 0.57 -17.05
N SER A 80 9.07 1.14 -17.44
CA SER A 80 8.70 1.44 -18.83
C SER A 80 9.52 2.62 -19.36
N THR A 81 9.58 2.72 -20.69
CA THR A 81 10.05 3.94 -21.36
C THR A 81 9.01 4.37 -22.40
N ILE A 82 8.65 5.65 -22.36
CA ILE A 82 7.69 6.27 -23.25
C ILE A 82 8.49 7.11 -24.25
N PHE A 83 8.32 6.84 -25.54
CA PHE A 83 8.98 7.57 -26.63
C PHE A 83 7.95 8.39 -27.42
N PHE A 84 8.25 9.66 -27.63
CA PHE A 84 7.41 10.59 -28.36
C PHE A 84 8.05 10.88 -29.73
N THR A 85 7.40 10.43 -30.80
CA THR A 85 7.82 10.59 -32.19
C THR A 85 6.79 11.41 -32.96
N ALA A 86 7.14 11.90 -34.15
CA ALA A 86 6.17 12.61 -35.01
C ALA A 86 4.99 11.72 -35.47
N GLU A 87 5.16 10.39 -35.48
CA GLU A 87 4.11 9.45 -35.90
C GLU A 87 3.19 9.03 -34.74
N GLY A 88 3.60 9.23 -33.48
CA GLY A 88 2.88 8.68 -32.35
C GLY A 88 3.64 8.66 -31.04
N VAL A 89 3.06 7.94 -30.08
CA VAL A 89 3.67 7.67 -28.76
C VAL A 89 3.87 6.16 -28.63
N THR A 90 5.10 5.74 -28.34
CA THR A 90 5.45 4.33 -28.14
C THR A 90 5.72 4.07 -26.66
N LEU A 91 4.93 3.19 -26.06
CA LEU A 91 5.12 2.66 -24.72
C LEU A 91 5.87 1.33 -24.81
N SER A 92 7.09 1.30 -24.28
CA SER A 92 7.87 0.07 -24.06
C SER A 92 7.75 -0.30 -22.59
N LEU A 93 7.04 -1.39 -22.30
CA LEU A 93 6.79 -1.89 -20.96
C LEU A 93 7.98 -2.75 -20.45
N PRO A 94 8.04 -3.08 -19.14
CA PRO A 94 9.06 -3.97 -18.58
C PRO A 94 9.07 -5.35 -19.25
N GLN A 95 10.17 -6.09 -19.17
CA GLN A 95 10.28 -7.42 -19.78
C GLN A 95 9.18 -8.37 -19.28
N ASN A 96 8.51 -9.04 -20.21
CA ASN A 96 7.68 -10.19 -19.90
C ASN A 96 8.55 -11.41 -19.55
N ALA A 97 7.92 -12.50 -19.09
CA ALA A 97 8.59 -13.74 -18.68
C ALA A 97 9.47 -14.40 -19.77
N ASN A 98 9.36 -13.99 -21.04
CA ASN A 98 10.22 -14.45 -22.15
C ASN A 98 11.46 -13.55 -22.39
N GLY A 99 11.70 -12.55 -21.53
CA GLY A 99 12.78 -11.58 -21.69
C GLY A 99 12.56 -10.54 -22.78
N VAL A 100 11.30 -10.32 -23.19
CA VAL A 100 10.93 -9.38 -24.26
C VAL A 100 10.08 -8.27 -23.66
N ASN A 101 10.45 -7.01 -23.88
CA ASN A 101 9.59 -5.87 -23.55
C ASN A 101 8.33 -5.91 -24.45
N PRO A 102 7.11 -5.94 -23.89
CA PRO A 102 5.91 -5.62 -24.65
C PRO A 102 6.01 -4.18 -25.14
N VAL A 103 5.69 -3.94 -26.41
CA VAL A 103 5.71 -2.61 -27.01
C VAL A 103 4.39 -2.34 -27.70
N VAL A 104 3.79 -1.19 -27.41
CA VAL A 104 2.61 -0.68 -28.10
C VAL A 104 2.86 0.76 -28.55
N GLN A 105 2.48 1.06 -29.79
CA GLN A 105 2.58 2.39 -30.36
C GLN A 105 1.17 2.94 -30.64
N MET A 106 0.79 4.00 -29.94
CA MET A 106 -0.33 4.86 -30.31
C MET A 106 0.10 5.69 -31.53
N ARG A 107 -0.19 5.19 -32.74
CA ARG A 107 0.13 5.87 -34.01
C ARG A 107 -1.00 6.83 -34.38
N PHE A 108 -0.69 8.10 -34.58
CA PHE A 108 -1.68 9.11 -34.99
C PHE A 108 -2.02 8.97 -36.48
N GLU A 109 -3.30 8.85 -36.82
CA GLU A 109 -3.73 8.53 -38.18
C GLU A 109 -4.10 9.79 -38.98
N GLY A 110 -3.29 10.09 -40.01
CA GLY A 110 -3.43 11.31 -40.82
C GLY A 110 -3.13 12.60 -40.06
N ALA A 111 -2.34 12.51 -39.00
CA ALA A 111 -1.71 13.66 -38.36
C ALA A 111 -0.52 14.17 -39.22
N ASP A 112 -0.20 15.46 -39.06
CA ASP A 112 0.97 16.11 -39.68
C ASP A 112 1.52 17.15 -38.68
N PRO A 113 2.09 16.71 -37.54
CA PRO A 113 2.52 17.61 -36.48
C PRO A 113 3.66 18.52 -36.95
N ALA A 114 3.48 19.82 -36.82
CA ALA A 114 4.46 20.80 -37.27
C ALA A 114 5.77 20.74 -36.46
N ALA A 115 5.66 20.45 -35.16
CA ALA A 115 6.78 20.19 -34.25
C ALA A 115 6.29 19.49 -32.98
N ILE A 116 7.22 18.84 -32.26
CA ILE A 116 7.05 18.50 -30.84
C ILE A 116 7.97 19.46 -30.07
N SER A 117 7.40 20.24 -29.16
CA SER A 117 8.13 21.19 -28.31
C SER A 117 8.03 20.83 -26.83
N GLY A 118 9.06 21.13 -26.05
CA GLY A 118 9.01 21.05 -24.59
C GLY A 118 8.47 22.36 -24.02
N GLY A 119 7.52 22.27 -23.09
CA GLY A 119 6.89 23.44 -22.47
C GLY A 119 7.67 23.93 -21.25
N ASP A 120 7.09 23.81 -20.06
CA ASP A 120 7.70 24.35 -18.84
C ASP A 120 8.95 23.55 -18.43
N THR A 121 10.10 24.22 -18.35
CA THR A 121 11.36 23.59 -17.93
C THR A 121 11.37 23.30 -16.44
N LEU A 122 11.66 22.05 -16.07
CA LEU A 122 11.89 21.63 -14.70
C LEU A 122 13.32 21.98 -14.23
N PRO A 123 13.56 22.11 -12.91
CA PRO A 123 14.89 22.40 -12.37
C PRO A 123 15.88 21.22 -12.48
N GLY A 124 15.39 20.02 -12.78
CA GLY A 124 16.20 18.80 -12.92
C GLY A 124 17.01 18.75 -14.23
N LYS A 125 18.13 18.02 -14.20
CA LYS A 125 19.01 17.79 -15.35
C LYS A 125 19.37 16.32 -15.47
N VAL A 126 19.38 15.78 -16.69
CA VAL A 126 19.69 14.36 -16.94
C VAL A 126 21.02 14.21 -17.67
N ASN A 127 21.74 13.15 -17.33
CA ASN A 127 23.03 12.80 -17.92
C ASN A 127 23.02 11.32 -18.34
N TYR A 128 23.27 11.05 -19.62
CA TYR A 128 23.44 9.71 -20.18
C TYR A 128 24.95 9.44 -20.36
N LEU A 129 25.54 8.67 -19.46
CA LEU A 129 26.96 8.30 -19.48
C LEU A 129 27.13 6.90 -20.10
N LEU A 130 26.71 6.75 -21.36
CA LEU A 130 26.64 5.47 -22.05
C LEU A 130 28.03 5.00 -22.51
N GLY A 131 28.45 3.82 -22.03
CA GLY A 131 29.72 3.20 -22.42
C GLY A 131 30.97 3.93 -21.92
N ASN A 132 32.13 3.50 -22.42
CA ASN A 132 33.46 3.99 -21.99
C ASN A 132 34.06 5.08 -22.92
N ASP A 133 33.32 5.55 -23.92
CA ASP A 133 33.70 6.66 -24.79
C ASP A 133 32.98 7.96 -24.35
N PRO A 134 33.68 8.94 -23.77
CA PRO A 134 33.09 10.21 -23.36
C PRO A 134 32.46 11.02 -24.50
N ALA A 135 32.77 10.74 -25.77
CA ALA A 135 32.09 11.38 -26.90
C ALA A 135 30.64 10.88 -27.10
N GLN A 136 30.30 9.71 -26.57
CA GLN A 136 28.92 9.20 -26.56
C GLN A 136 28.10 9.73 -25.37
N TRP A 137 28.75 10.35 -24.38
CA TRP A 137 28.04 10.88 -23.23
C TRP A 137 27.20 12.11 -23.61
N ARG A 138 26.02 12.23 -23.00
CA ARG A 138 25.17 13.42 -23.06
C ARG A 138 24.97 13.93 -21.65
N THR A 139 25.24 15.20 -21.41
CA THR A 139 25.21 15.80 -20.06
C THR A 139 24.46 17.12 -20.07
N ASP A 140 23.93 17.51 -18.91
CA ASP A 140 23.17 18.75 -18.70
C ASP A 140 21.91 18.88 -19.59
N LEU A 141 21.29 17.74 -19.97
CA LEU A 141 20.05 17.77 -20.74
C LEU A 141 18.92 18.37 -19.88
N PRO A 142 18.15 19.35 -20.41
CA PRO A 142 17.00 19.91 -19.71
C PRO A 142 15.90 18.86 -19.56
N THR A 143 15.08 19.02 -18.52
CA THR A 143 13.84 18.28 -18.36
C THR A 143 12.65 19.24 -18.46
N TYR A 144 11.51 18.74 -18.91
CA TYR A 144 10.27 19.50 -19.07
C TYR A 144 9.13 18.83 -18.30
N ALA A 145 8.17 19.63 -17.81
CA ALA A 145 6.97 19.16 -17.12
C ALA A 145 5.90 18.65 -18.11
N ASN A 146 5.98 19.11 -19.37
CA ASN A 146 5.11 18.72 -20.46
C ASN A 146 5.77 18.89 -21.83
N ILE A 147 5.17 18.26 -22.83
CA ILE A 147 5.47 18.44 -24.24
C ILE A 147 4.20 18.73 -25.04
N VAL A 148 4.34 19.41 -26.17
CA VAL A 148 3.24 19.81 -27.04
C VAL A 148 3.49 19.33 -28.46
N TYR A 149 2.57 18.54 -29.00
CA TYR A 149 2.42 18.29 -30.43
C TYR A 149 1.67 19.48 -31.06
N GLU A 150 2.43 20.42 -31.61
CA GLU A 150 1.90 21.66 -32.19
C GLU A 150 1.20 21.39 -33.52
N SER A 151 -0.08 21.76 -33.61
CA SER A 151 -0.91 21.56 -34.80
C SER A 151 -0.92 20.11 -35.33
N LEU A 152 -0.97 19.13 -34.42
CA LEU A 152 -1.07 17.69 -34.73
C LEU A 152 -2.10 17.39 -35.83
N TYR A 153 -3.22 18.12 -35.81
CA TYR A 153 -4.15 18.24 -36.93
C TYR A 153 -4.47 19.73 -37.19
N PRO A 154 -5.04 20.10 -38.34
CA PRO A 154 -5.45 21.48 -38.64
C PRO A 154 -6.34 22.10 -37.54
N GLY A 155 -5.76 22.98 -36.73
CA GLY A 155 -6.44 23.66 -35.61
C GLY A 155 -6.55 22.84 -34.32
N ILE A 156 -5.82 21.73 -34.18
CA ILE A 156 -5.81 20.86 -32.99
C ILE A 156 -4.38 20.61 -32.55
N SER A 157 -4.10 20.80 -31.27
CA SER A 157 -2.82 20.44 -30.64
C SER A 157 -3.05 19.46 -29.49
N LEU A 158 -2.05 18.64 -29.19
CA LEU A 158 -2.06 17.68 -28.09
C LEU A 158 -0.92 17.98 -27.12
N THR A 159 -1.25 18.22 -25.86
CA THR A 159 -0.28 18.34 -24.77
C THR A 159 -0.18 17.01 -24.04
N TYR A 160 1.03 16.61 -23.67
CA TYR A 160 1.26 15.55 -22.68
C TYR A 160 1.87 16.16 -21.41
N ASP A 161 1.20 15.98 -20.28
CA ASP A 161 1.61 16.48 -18.96
C ASP A 161 1.95 15.30 -18.02
N GLY A 162 2.90 15.52 -17.10
CA GLY A 162 3.36 14.55 -16.11
C GLY A 162 2.72 14.70 -14.73
N VAL A 163 1.38 14.62 -14.64
CA VAL A 163 0.63 14.94 -13.41
C VAL A 163 0.56 13.72 -12.49
N TYR A 164 1.02 13.86 -11.24
CA TYR A 164 1.09 12.78 -10.24
C TYR A 164 1.85 11.52 -10.73
N GLY A 165 2.96 11.73 -11.46
CA GLY A 165 3.75 10.65 -12.07
C GLY A 165 3.13 10.03 -13.35
N ARG A 166 1.82 10.23 -13.59
CA ARG A 166 1.10 9.58 -14.70
C ARG A 166 1.16 10.41 -15.99
N LEU A 167 1.24 9.74 -17.13
CA LEU A 167 1.17 10.39 -18.44
C LEU A 167 -0.27 10.80 -18.76
N LYS A 168 -0.53 12.11 -18.89
CA LYS A 168 -1.84 12.64 -19.23
C LYS A 168 -1.84 13.33 -20.58
N GLY A 169 -2.75 12.94 -21.49
CA GLY A 169 -2.90 13.57 -22.81
C GLY A 169 -4.10 14.51 -22.87
N THR A 170 -3.93 15.74 -23.34
CA THR A 170 -5.03 16.71 -23.49
C THR A 170 -5.02 17.35 -24.88
N TYR A 171 -6.06 17.08 -25.65
CA TYR A 171 -6.33 17.71 -26.95
C TYR A 171 -7.00 19.08 -26.74
N THR A 172 -6.45 20.11 -27.39
CA THR A 172 -7.06 21.44 -27.51
C THR A 172 -7.48 21.69 -28.95
N VAL A 173 -8.79 21.82 -29.18
CA VAL A 173 -9.43 22.04 -30.47
C VAL A 173 -9.82 23.51 -30.57
N ALA A 174 -9.29 24.22 -31.57
CA ALA A 174 -9.57 25.64 -31.80
C ALA A 174 -11.01 25.87 -32.32
N PRO A 175 -11.58 27.08 -32.13
CA PRO A 175 -12.88 27.44 -32.71
C PRO A 175 -12.93 27.18 -34.22
N GLY A 176 -13.93 26.40 -34.66
CA GLY A 176 -14.13 26.01 -36.05
C GLY A 176 -13.21 24.92 -36.59
N ALA A 177 -12.29 24.36 -35.78
CA ALA A 177 -11.55 23.16 -36.14
C ALA A 177 -12.45 21.90 -36.03
N ASP A 178 -12.13 20.85 -36.78
CA ASP A 178 -12.92 19.61 -36.82
C ASP A 178 -12.33 18.53 -35.90
N PRO A 179 -12.92 18.28 -34.71
CA PRO A 179 -12.42 17.24 -33.80
C PRO A 179 -12.56 15.82 -34.36
N GLY A 180 -13.36 15.61 -35.43
CA GLY A 180 -13.45 14.32 -36.13
C GLY A 180 -12.16 13.91 -36.86
N LEU A 181 -11.17 14.82 -36.93
CA LEU A 181 -9.82 14.52 -37.40
C LEU A 181 -8.96 13.75 -36.38
N ILE A 182 -9.33 13.74 -35.09
CA ILE A 182 -8.56 13.06 -34.05
C ILE A 182 -8.82 11.55 -34.11
N ARG A 183 -7.79 10.79 -34.47
CA ARG A 183 -7.86 9.32 -34.60
C ARG A 183 -6.49 8.66 -34.51
N TRP A 184 -6.41 7.48 -33.91
CA TRP A 184 -5.17 6.75 -33.71
C TRP A 184 -5.37 5.23 -33.76
N GLN A 185 -4.29 4.47 -33.89
CA GLN A 185 -4.26 3.01 -33.82
C GLN A 185 -3.20 2.55 -32.83
N HIS A 186 -3.47 1.47 -32.09
CA HIS A 186 -2.53 0.84 -31.16
C HIS A 186 -1.75 -0.26 -31.89
N VAL A 187 -0.73 0.15 -32.63
CA VAL A 187 0.16 -0.76 -33.37
C VAL A 187 0.92 -1.62 -32.36
N GLY A 188 0.80 -2.94 -32.51
CA GLY A 188 1.37 -3.92 -31.57
C GLY A 188 0.33 -4.53 -30.63
N ALA A 189 -0.89 -3.99 -30.53
CA ALA A 189 -1.99 -4.63 -29.79
C ALA A 189 -2.60 -5.82 -30.57
N THR A 190 -3.16 -6.80 -29.85
CA THR A 190 -3.99 -7.89 -30.40
C THR A 190 -5.47 -7.54 -30.45
N ALA A 191 -5.94 -6.71 -29.52
CA ALA A 191 -7.30 -6.21 -29.46
C ALA A 191 -7.30 -4.78 -28.91
N VAL A 192 -8.27 -3.99 -29.39
CA VAL A 192 -8.62 -2.68 -28.83
C VAL A 192 -10.14 -2.65 -28.68
N THR A 193 -10.63 -2.54 -27.45
CA THR A 193 -12.07 -2.56 -27.12
C THR A 193 -12.40 -1.42 -26.17
N ALA A 194 -13.70 -1.20 -25.92
CA ALA A 194 -14.17 -0.35 -24.84
C ALA A 194 -14.82 -1.22 -23.77
N ASP A 195 -14.58 -0.92 -22.50
CA ASP A 195 -15.30 -1.53 -21.38
C ASP A 195 -16.65 -0.83 -21.11
N GLU A 196 -17.41 -1.34 -20.15
CA GLU A 196 -18.73 -0.80 -19.79
C GLU A 196 -18.66 0.57 -19.09
N SER A 197 -17.50 0.91 -18.51
CA SER A 197 -17.19 2.25 -17.99
C SER A 197 -16.80 3.25 -19.10
N GLY A 198 -16.63 2.79 -20.34
CA GLY A 198 -16.21 3.60 -21.48
C GLY A 198 -14.69 3.86 -21.54
N ASN A 199 -13.88 3.14 -20.76
CA ASN A 199 -12.43 3.13 -20.90
C ASN A 199 -12.03 2.34 -22.16
N LEU A 200 -10.87 2.65 -22.73
CA LEU A 200 -10.27 1.90 -23.83
C LEU A 200 -9.35 0.81 -23.26
N LEU A 201 -9.60 -0.45 -23.61
CA LEU A 201 -8.74 -1.58 -23.26
C LEU A 201 -7.87 -1.95 -24.46
N ILE A 202 -6.56 -2.06 -24.25
CA ILE A 202 -5.55 -2.30 -25.29
C ILE A 202 -4.77 -3.57 -24.90
N THR A 203 -5.18 -4.72 -25.42
CA THR A 203 -4.57 -6.03 -25.11
C THR A 203 -3.30 -6.24 -25.92
N LEU A 204 -2.23 -6.71 -25.29
CA LEU A 204 -0.93 -6.94 -25.94
C LEU A 204 -0.62 -8.43 -26.21
N PRO A 205 0.10 -8.78 -27.29
CA PRO A 205 0.36 -10.17 -27.69
C PRO A 205 1.30 -10.90 -26.73
N ASN A 206 0.90 -12.12 -26.34
CA ASN A 206 1.66 -13.02 -25.47
C ASN A 206 1.98 -12.44 -24.07
N SER A 207 1.06 -11.62 -23.55
CA SER A 207 1.12 -11.04 -22.21
C SER A 207 -0.28 -10.86 -21.65
N ASN A 208 -0.44 -11.06 -20.34
CA ASN A 208 -1.68 -10.71 -19.62
C ASN A 208 -1.78 -9.20 -19.33
N VAL A 209 -1.07 -8.38 -20.10
CA VAL A 209 -0.98 -6.93 -19.89
C VAL A 209 -1.96 -6.24 -20.82
N THR A 210 -3.00 -5.67 -20.22
CA THR A 210 -3.91 -4.72 -20.86
C THR A 210 -3.49 -3.31 -20.47
N VAL A 211 -3.25 -2.45 -21.45
CA VAL A 211 -3.07 -1.01 -21.22
C VAL A 211 -4.45 -0.35 -21.25
N ILE A 212 -4.75 0.52 -20.29
CA ILE A 212 -6.05 1.19 -20.18
C ILE A 212 -5.90 2.69 -20.46
N GLU A 213 -6.72 3.25 -21.35
CA GLU A 213 -6.99 4.69 -21.38
C GLU A 213 -8.36 4.94 -20.71
N LYS A 214 -8.42 5.80 -19.69
CA LYS A 214 -9.70 6.08 -19.01
C LYS A 214 -10.67 6.80 -19.94
N ALA A 215 -11.97 6.58 -19.70
CA ALA A 215 -13.05 7.23 -20.41
C ALA A 215 -12.77 8.74 -20.58
N PRO A 216 -12.86 9.29 -21.81
CA PRO A 216 -12.45 10.65 -22.06
C PRO A 216 -13.43 11.61 -21.40
N ILE A 217 -12.93 12.77 -20.98
CA ILE A 217 -13.79 13.89 -20.57
C ILE A 217 -13.59 15.06 -21.54
N ALA A 218 -14.68 15.74 -21.90
CA ALA A 218 -14.62 16.91 -22.78
C ALA A 218 -15.38 18.10 -22.20
N TRP A 219 -14.89 19.31 -22.44
CA TRP A 219 -15.56 20.53 -21.96
C TRP A 219 -15.27 21.76 -22.82
N GLN A 220 -16.14 22.75 -22.72
CA GLN A 220 -15.91 24.12 -23.18
C GLN A 220 -15.92 25.08 -22.00
N THR A 221 -15.13 26.16 -22.06
CA THR A 221 -15.16 27.19 -21.02
C THR A 221 -16.14 28.30 -21.41
N VAL A 222 -17.25 28.40 -20.67
CA VAL A 222 -18.30 29.40 -20.88
C VAL A 222 -18.41 30.28 -19.64
N ASN A 223 -18.25 31.61 -19.79
CA ASN A 223 -18.27 32.57 -18.68
C ASN A 223 -17.34 32.20 -17.51
N GLY A 224 -16.17 31.61 -17.81
CA GLY A 224 -15.19 31.18 -16.81
C GLY A 224 -15.53 29.87 -16.07
N ARG A 225 -16.56 29.13 -16.49
CA ARG A 225 -16.91 27.80 -15.95
C ARG A 225 -16.75 26.73 -17.02
N ARG A 226 -16.34 25.51 -16.62
CA ARG A 226 -16.37 24.34 -17.49
C ARG A 226 -17.83 23.91 -17.72
N GLN A 227 -18.23 23.81 -18.97
CA GLN A 227 -19.46 23.14 -19.41
C GLN A 227 -19.03 21.81 -20.02
N MET A 228 -19.38 20.70 -19.38
CA MET A 228 -19.06 19.36 -19.88
C MET A 228 -19.80 19.08 -21.18
N ILE A 229 -19.11 18.43 -22.12
CA ILE A 229 -19.64 17.92 -23.38
C ILE A 229 -19.58 16.39 -23.29
N PRO A 230 -20.69 15.66 -23.55
CA PRO A 230 -20.65 14.20 -23.62
C PRO A 230 -19.62 13.75 -24.66
N VAL A 231 -18.78 12.79 -24.31
CA VAL A 231 -17.78 12.21 -25.19
C VAL A 231 -17.59 10.73 -24.87
N SER A 232 -17.27 9.92 -25.87
CA SER A 232 -16.87 8.52 -25.70
C SER A 232 -15.83 8.16 -26.76
N TYR A 233 -15.10 7.07 -26.54
CA TYR A 233 -14.37 6.42 -27.63
C TYR A 233 -15.32 5.85 -28.69
N ALA A 234 -14.83 5.76 -29.91
CA ALA A 234 -15.46 5.07 -31.03
C ALA A 234 -14.39 4.28 -31.77
N ILE A 235 -14.59 2.96 -31.87
CA ILE A 235 -13.59 1.99 -32.31
C ILE A 235 -14.08 1.36 -33.63
N GLY A 236 -13.28 1.48 -34.68
CA GLY A 236 -13.52 0.84 -35.98
C GLY A 236 -13.24 -0.66 -35.96
N THR A 237 -13.80 -1.39 -36.92
CA THR A 237 -13.53 -2.84 -37.09
C THR A 237 -12.09 -3.17 -37.46
N ASP A 238 -11.29 -2.16 -37.80
CA ASP A 238 -9.86 -2.18 -38.08
C ASP A 238 -9.00 -1.73 -36.88
N GLY A 239 -9.60 -1.50 -35.71
CA GLY A 239 -8.92 -1.00 -34.51
C GLY A 239 -8.62 0.50 -34.54
N LEU A 240 -9.17 1.25 -35.50
CA LEU A 240 -9.05 2.72 -35.52
C LEU A 240 -9.89 3.35 -34.41
N VAL A 241 -9.24 4.04 -33.47
CA VAL A 241 -9.88 4.74 -32.36
C VAL A 241 -10.10 6.21 -32.72
N SER A 242 -11.22 6.77 -32.27
CA SER A 242 -11.65 8.15 -32.47
C SER A 242 -12.61 8.57 -31.35
N PHE A 243 -13.10 9.81 -31.36
CA PHE A 243 -14.10 10.29 -30.39
C PHE A 243 -15.49 10.45 -31.01
N THR A 244 -16.54 9.99 -30.30
CA THR A 244 -17.91 10.45 -30.52
C THR A 244 -18.20 11.60 -29.56
N LEU A 245 -18.62 12.76 -30.09
CA LEU A 245 -18.95 13.95 -29.31
C LEU A 245 -20.45 14.26 -29.32
N GLY A 246 -20.96 14.67 -28.17
CA GLY A 246 -22.28 15.30 -28.02
C GLY A 246 -22.33 16.71 -28.61
N GLN A 247 -23.46 17.40 -28.44
CA GLN A 247 -23.61 18.77 -28.94
C GLN A 247 -22.72 19.75 -28.16
N TYR A 248 -21.91 20.51 -28.90
CA TYR A 248 -21.06 21.60 -28.40
C TYR A 248 -21.18 22.83 -29.30
N ASN A 249 -20.65 23.98 -28.87
CA ASN A 249 -20.62 25.21 -29.66
C ASN A 249 -19.31 25.32 -30.46
N PRO A 250 -19.31 25.18 -31.79
CA PRO A 250 -18.08 25.21 -32.59
C PRO A 250 -17.42 26.60 -32.66
N ALA A 251 -18.09 27.67 -32.20
CA ALA A 251 -17.49 29.01 -32.08
C ALA A 251 -16.64 29.19 -30.81
N LEU A 252 -16.55 28.17 -29.94
CA LEU A 252 -15.72 28.18 -28.74
C LEU A 252 -14.66 27.06 -28.82
N PRO A 253 -13.50 27.20 -28.15
CA PRO A 253 -12.55 26.10 -28.02
C PRO A 253 -13.20 24.89 -27.33
N LEU A 254 -12.76 23.70 -27.71
CA LEU A 254 -13.14 22.44 -27.06
C LEU A 254 -11.87 21.77 -26.53
N THR A 255 -11.91 21.33 -25.27
CA THR A 255 -10.86 20.49 -24.68
C THR A 255 -11.38 19.07 -24.59
N ILE A 256 -10.56 18.08 -24.98
CA ILE A 256 -10.83 16.65 -24.84
C ILE A 256 -9.63 16.04 -24.15
N ASP A 257 -9.86 15.30 -23.07
CA ASP A 257 -8.85 14.91 -22.10
C ASP A 257 -8.95 13.40 -21.81
N PRO A 258 -8.40 12.54 -22.70
CA PRO A 258 -8.19 11.12 -22.44
C PRO A 258 -7.02 10.95 -21.47
N THR A 259 -7.29 10.53 -20.24
CA THR A 259 -6.23 10.23 -19.29
C THR A 259 -5.77 8.78 -19.50
N LEU A 260 -4.55 8.59 -20.02
CA LEU A 260 -3.91 7.27 -20.03
C LEU A 260 -3.63 6.88 -18.57
N VAL A 261 -4.36 5.89 -18.06
CA VAL A 261 -4.08 5.29 -16.76
C VAL A 261 -3.80 3.83 -17.02
N TYR A 262 -2.54 3.52 -17.30
CA TYR A 262 -2.12 2.13 -17.24
C TYR A 262 -2.08 1.73 -15.76
N SER A 263 -3.18 1.15 -15.28
CA SER A 263 -3.11 0.22 -14.16
C SER A 263 -2.36 -0.99 -14.67
N VAL A 264 -1.15 -1.22 -14.17
CA VAL A 264 -0.56 -2.56 -14.28
C VAL A 264 -1.39 -3.43 -13.36
N ALA A 265 -2.27 -4.25 -13.94
CA ALA A 265 -2.85 -5.37 -13.22
C ALA A 265 -1.70 -6.22 -12.70
N PHE A 266 -1.60 -6.33 -11.38
CA PHE A 266 -0.44 -6.91 -10.73
C PHE A 266 -0.77 -8.36 -10.36
N GLY A 267 -0.42 -9.27 -11.26
CA GLY A 267 -0.89 -10.64 -11.19
C GLY A 267 -0.30 -11.51 -12.29
N GLY A 268 -0.65 -12.78 -12.26
CA GLY A 268 -0.16 -13.78 -13.19
C GLY A 268 -1.26 -14.27 -14.12
N ASN A 269 -1.46 -15.59 -14.18
CA ASN A 269 -2.40 -16.28 -15.06
C ASN A 269 -3.33 -17.28 -14.33
N GLY A 270 -3.29 -17.25 -13.00
CA GLY A 270 -4.11 -18.05 -12.09
C GLY A 270 -4.79 -17.15 -11.08
N PHE A 271 -4.92 -17.63 -9.85
CA PHE A 271 -5.50 -16.89 -8.73
C PHE A 271 -4.46 -15.95 -8.09
N GLU A 272 -4.89 -14.73 -7.81
CA GLU A 272 -4.25 -13.79 -6.90
C GLU A 272 -5.27 -13.30 -5.87
N ASP A 273 -4.84 -13.22 -4.62
CA ASP A 273 -5.48 -12.47 -3.55
C ASP A 273 -4.54 -11.38 -2.99
N VAL A 274 -5.10 -10.43 -2.24
CA VAL A 274 -4.38 -9.37 -1.52
C VAL A 274 -5.02 -9.22 -0.13
N GLU A 275 -4.24 -9.49 0.91
CA GLU A 275 -4.76 -9.54 2.28
C GLU A 275 -4.33 -8.35 3.15
N GLY A 276 -3.16 -7.73 2.88
CA GLY A 276 -2.68 -6.61 3.70
C GLY A 276 -1.78 -5.60 2.97
N ILE A 277 -1.82 -4.33 3.43
CA ILE A 277 -1.03 -3.21 2.91
C ILE A 277 -0.37 -2.38 4.02
N ALA A 278 0.92 -2.07 3.86
CA ALA A 278 1.66 -1.25 4.82
C ALA A 278 2.64 -0.27 4.14
N LEU A 279 3.04 0.78 4.87
CA LEU A 279 4.01 1.77 4.41
C LEU A 279 5.30 1.72 5.22
N ASP A 280 6.45 1.97 4.59
CA ASP A 280 7.69 2.29 5.31
C ASP A 280 7.84 3.80 5.61
N GLY A 281 8.91 4.16 6.33
CA GLY A 281 9.18 5.55 6.73
C GLY A 281 9.53 6.49 5.57
N ASP A 282 9.81 5.96 4.38
CA ASP A 282 10.02 6.73 3.15
C ASP A 282 8.74 6.81 2.29
N GLY A 283 7.64 6.22 2.75
CA GLY A 283 6.33 6.20 2.07
C GLY A 283 6.19 5.11 1.00
N ASN A 284 7.11 4.15 0.91
CA ASN A 284 7.00 3.05 -0.03
C ASN A 284 5.89 2.09 0.41
N VAL A 285 5.08 1.64 -0.55
CA VAL A 285 3.95 0.74 -0.33
C VAL A 285 4.41 -0.71 -0.35
N TYR A 286 3.89 -1.52 0.57
CA TYR A 286 4.10 -2.96 0.66
C TYR A 286 2.75 -3.64 0.61
N VAL A 287 2.61 -4.68 -0.20
CA VAL A 287 1.40 -5.49 -0.32
C VAL A 287 1.76 -6.97 -0.15
N THR A 288 0.93 -7.72 0.56
CA THR A 288 1.04 -9.17 0.72
C THR A 288 -0.27 -9.86 0.36
N GLY A 289 -0.20 -11.15 0.05
CA GLY A 289 -1.35 -12.01 -0.25
C GLY A 289 -0.88 -13.35 -0.79
N THR A 290 -1.82 -14.15 -1.28
CA THR A 290 -1.60 -15.52 -1.79
C THR A 290 -1.75 -15.58 -3.31
N THR A 291 -1.02 -16.47 -3.99
CA THR A 291 -1.18 -16.72 -5.42
C THR A 291 -0.81 -18.15 -5.85
N ASN A 292 -1.54 -18.71 -6.83
CA ASN A 292 -1.09 -19.91 -7.57
C ASN A 292 -0.41 -19.61 -8.91
N SER A 293 -0.21 -18.34 -9.26
CA SER A 293 0.41 -17.95 -10.52
C SER A 293 1.90 -18.25 -10.60
N ALA A 294 2.25 -19.29 -11.35
CA ALA A 294 3.64 -19.62 -11.68
C ALA A 294 4.40 -18.50 -12.44
N ASN A 295 3.68 -17.53 -13.02
CA ASN A 295 4.20 -16.37 -13.75
C ASN A 295 3.99 -15.02 -13.02
N PHE A 296 3.66 -15.03 -11.71
CA PHE A 296 3.47 -13.81 -10.93
C PHE A 296 4.69 -12.87 -11.06
N PRO A 297 4.51 -11.53 -11.17
CA PRO A 297 5.62 -10.62 -11.46
C PRO A 297 6.60 -10.57 -10.28
N THR A 298 7.86 -10.95 -10.51
CA THR A 298 8.93 -10.88 -9.50
C THR A 298 10.01 -9.86 -9.88
N GLN A 299 10.62 -9.24 -8.88
CA GLN A 299 11.66 -8.22 -9.04
C GLN A 299 12.62 -8.29 -7.85
N ASN A 300 13.93 -8.47 -8.08
CA ASN A 300 14.93 -8.67 -7.02
C ASN A 300 14.55 -9.72 -5.93
N PRO A 301 13.96 -10.88 -6.27
CA PRO A 301 13.28 -11.73 -5.29
C PRO A 301 14.21 -12.50 -4.33
N TYR A 302 13.67 -12.88 -3.16
CA TYR A 302 14.22 -13.93 -2.30
C TYR A 302 13.94 -15.32 -2.89
N GLN A 303 12.69 -15.60 -3.26
CA GLN A 303 12.27 -16.75 -4.06
C GLN A 303 11.68 -16.24 -5.38
N GLY A 304 12.41 -16.46 -6.48
CA GLY A 304 12.05 -16.00 -7.83
C GLY A 304 11.25 -17.00 -8.67
N SER A 305 10.65 -18.00 -8.04
CA SER A 305 9.79 -19.00 -8.67
C SER A 305 8.81 -19.51 -7.62
N LYS A 306 7.55 -19.72 -8.01
CA LYS A 306 6.48 -20.06 -7.07
C LYS A 306 6.78 -21.39 -6.34
N PRO A 307 6.84 -21.40 -5.01
CA PRO A 307 6.77 -22.62 -4.20
C PRO A 307 5.33 -23.20 -4.23
N GLY A 308 5.12 -24.41 -3.71
CA GLY A 308 3.77 -24.94 -3.49
C GLY A 308 2.83 -25.10 -4.69
N ASP A 309 1.55 -25.37 -4.41
CA ASP A 309 0.42 -25.18 -5.33
C ASP A 309 -0.20 -23.78 -5.12
N ASP A 310 -0.35 -23.32 -3.88
CA ASP A 310 -0.51 -21.90 -3.50
C ASP A 310 0.73 -21.34 -2.77
N ALA A 311 1.01 -20.04 -2.90
CA ALA A 311 2.16 -19.40 -2.27
C ALA A 311 1.92 -17.93 -1.90
N ALA A 312 2.39 -17.55 -0.70
CA ALA A 312 2.49 -16.18 -0.26
C ALA A 312 3.42 -15.36 -1.17
N TYR A 313 3.11 -14.08 -1.36
CA TYR A 313 3.98 -13.12 -2.02
C TYR A 313 4.09 -11.82 -1.23
N VAL A 314 5.17 -11.07 -1.47
CA VAL A 314 5.35 -9.70 -0.97
C VAL A 314 5.89 -8.82 -2.07
N THR A 315 5.18 -7.71 -2.31
CA THR A 315 5.53 -6.71 -3.31
C THR A 315 5.79 -5.37 -2.64
N LYS A 316 6.94 -4.77 -2.93
CA LYS A 316 7.27 -3.40 -2.54
C LYS A 316 7.23 -2.48 -3.75
N ILE A 317 6.41 -1.45 -3.68
CA ILE A 317 6.25 -0.38 -4.66
C ILE A 317 6.83 0.89 -4.07
N ASN A 318 7.48 1.73 -4.89
CA ASN A 318 8.08 2.96 -4.40
C ASN A 318 7.02 3.98 -3.92
N ALA A 319 7.44 5.00 -3.18
CA ALA A 319 6.54 6.03 -2.64
C ALA A 319 5.80 6.88 -3.70
N ALA A 320 6.23 6.84 -4.96
CA ALA A 320 5.54 7.49 -6.06
C ALA A 320 4.36 6.64 -6.61
N GLY A 321 4.25 5.37 -6.20
CA GLY A 321 3.32 4.41 -6.78
C GLY A 321 3.69 4.00 -8.21
N ASP A 322 4.94 4.25 -8.62
CA ASP A 322 5.39 4.27 -10.02
C ASP A 322 6.61 3.37 -10.30
N ALA A 323 7.00 2.46 -9.39
CA ALA A 323 7.94 1.38 -9.68
C ALA A 323 7.93 0.25 -8.65
N LEU A 324 8.09 -1.00 -9.10
CA LEU A 324 8.48 -2.11 -8.24
C LEU A 324 9.90 -1.92 -7.71
N VAL A 325 10.06 -1.86 -6.39
CA VAL A 325 11.37 -1.95 -5.72
C VAL A 325 11.80 -3.41 -5.63
N TYR A 326 10.88 -4.27 -5.18
CA TYR A 326 11.00 -5.73 -5.25
C TYR A 326 9.62 -6.40 -5.31
N SER A 327 9.60 -7.65 -5.76
CA SER A 327 8.48 -8.59 -5.60
C SER A 327 9.06 -10.00 -5.50
N THR A 328 8.59 -10.79 -4.53
CA THR A 328 9.08 -12.13 -4.22
C THR A 328 7.95 -13.06 -3.78
N PHE A 329 8.10 -14.35 -4.04
CA PHE A 329 7.36 -15.38 -3.32
C PHE A 329 7.96 -15.63 -1.93
N ILE A 330 7.17 -16.28 -1.08
CA ILE A 330 7.50 -16.84 0.23
C ILE A 330 6.78 -18.20 0.32
N GLY A 331 7.49 -19.30 0.62
CA GLY A 331 6.84 -20.60 0.79
C GLY A 331 7.73 -21.84 0.69
N GLY A 332 7.13 -23.02 0.88
CA GLY A 332 7.69 -24.36 0.88
C GLY A 332 7.32 -25.22 -0.35
N SER A 333 6.76 -26.41 -0.13
CA SER A 333 6.40 -27.36 -1.22
C SER A 333 4.93 -27.75 -1.28
N GLU A 334 4.16 -27.35 -0.28
CA GLU A 334 2.70 -27.50 -0.19
C GLU A 334 2.12 -26.07 -0.13
N ASP A 335 0.97 -25.82 0.50
CA ASP A 335 0.28 -24.52 0.43
C ASP A 335 0.74 -23.54 1.53
N ASP A 336 0.92 -22.27 1.14
CA ASP A 336 1.41 -21.20 2.02
C ASP A 336 0.61 -19.91 1.78
N GLU A 337 -0.07 -19.41 2.81
CA GLU A 337 -0.94 -18.23 2.74
C GLU A 337 -0.28 -17.01 3.43
N ALA A 338 -0.70 -15.78 3.12
CA ALA A 338 -0.22 -14.58 3.83
C ALA A 338 -1.38 -13.62 4.09
N ASN A 339 -1.68 -13.39 5.38
CA ASN A 339 -2.93 -12.78 5.84
C ASN A 339 -2.71 -11.32 6.28
N ASP A 340 -1.51 -10.96 6.76
CA ASP A 340 -1.20 -9.57 7.16
C ASP A 340 0.31 -9.23 7.09
N ILE A 341 0.63 -7.94 6.94
CA ILE A 341 1.97 -7.38 6.77
C ILE A 341 2.20 -6.10 7.61
N ALA A 342 3.19 -6.14 8.51
CA ALA A 342 3.63 -4.97 9.26
C ALA A 342 5.08 -4.57 8.91
N VAL A 343 5.28 -3.29 8.59
CA VAL A 343 6.55 -2.76 8.07
C VAL A 343 7.23 -1.84 9.08
N THR A 344 8.52 -2.07 9.31
CA THR A 344 9.36 -1.15 10.11
C THR A 344 9.64 0.13 9.33
N SER A 345 9.89 1.25 10.02
CA SER A 345 10.27 2.50 9.35
C SER A 345 11.55 2.43 8.50
N GLY A 346 12.41 1.42 8.74
CA GLY A 346 13.59 1.12 7.90
C GLY A 346 13.32 0.16 6.73
N GLY A 347 12.07 -0.23 6.50
CA GLY A 347 11.62 -1.03 5.36
C GLY A 347 11.73 -2.55 5.49
N ASN A 348 12.11 -3.11 6.65
CA ASN A 348 11.93 -4.55 6.86
C ASN A 348 10.43 -4.84 7.02
N ALA A 349 9.90 -5.78 6.24
CA ALA A 349 8.50 -6.19 6.24
C ALA A 349 8.34 -7.51 7.01
N THR A 350 7.36 -7.58 7.91
CA THR A 350 7.02 -8.77 8.70
C THR A 350 5.67 -9.28 8.22
N ILE A 351 5.59 -10.56 7.87
CA ILE A 351 4.44 -11.20 7.27
C ILE A 351 4.03 -12.38 8.15
N VAL A 352 2.73 -12.57 8.27
CA VAL A 352 2.09 -13.70 8.97
C VAL A 352 1.04 -14.36 8.07
N GLY A 353 0.71 -15.60 8.39
CA GLY A 353 -0.27 -16.43 7.68
C GLY A 353 -0.13 -17.89 8.11
N ALA A 354 -0.78 -18.79 7.39
CA ALA A 354 -0.74 -20.24 7.62
C ALA A 354 0.18 -20.97 6.63
N THR A 355 0.71 -22.13 7.01
CA THR A 355 1.49 -23.01 6.13
C THR A 355 1.35 -24.47 6.55
N ASP A 356 1.03 -25.36 5.60
CA ASP A 356 1.12 -26.82 5.81
C ASP A 356 2.50 -27.37 5.37
N SER A 357 3.26 -26.60 4.56
CA SER A 357 4.61 -26.90 4.10
C SER A 357 5.57 -27.26 5.24
N GLY A 358 5.89 -28.56 5.39
CA GLY A 358 6.91 -29.05 6.33
C GLY A 358 8.36 -28.58 6.04
N ASN A 359 8.56 -27.83 4.96
CA ASN A 359 9.82 -27.24 4.51
C ASN A 359 9.77 -25.71 4.36
N PHE A 360 8.76 -25.02 4.92
CA PHE A 360 8.67 -23.55 4.91
C PHE A 360 10.00 -22.90 5.37
N PRO A 361 10.44 -21.79 4.74
CA PRO A 361 11.75 -21.19 5.04
C PRO A 361 11.86 -20.76 6.51
N THR A 362 12.82 -21.31 7.25
CA THR A 362 13.11 -20.93 8.64
C THR A 362 14.55 -20.47 8.83
N THR A 363 14.80 -19.64 9.85
CA THR A 363 16.14 -19.12 10.17
C THR A 363 16.78 -19.78 11.38
N ALA A 364 18.11 -19.83 11.41
CA ALA A 364 18.86 -20.37 12.54
C ALA A 364 18.58 -19.56 13.83
N GLY A 365 18.07 -20.25 14.86
CA GLY A 365 17.68 -19.62 16.13
C GLY A 365 16.18 -19.35 16.27
N ALA A 366 15.37 -19.68 15.26
CA ALA A 366 13.91 -19.68 15.35
C ALA A 366 13.41 -20.50 16.58
N PRO A 367 12.42 -20.00 17.34
CA PRO A 367 11.80 -20.75 18.43
C PRO A 367 11.17 -22.07 18.00
N GLN A 368 10.66 -22.14 16.75
CA GLN A 368 10.09 -23.34 16.15
C GLN A 368 10.53 -23.47 14.70
N SER A 369 11.25 -24.54 14.39
CA SER A 369 11.92 -24.77 13.11
C SER A 369 11.29 -25.87 12.26
N SER A 370 10.02 -26.19 12.50
CA SER A 370 9.26 -27.24 11.80
C SER A 370 7.77 -27.06 12.06
N ASN A 371 6.92 -27.29 11.04
CA ASN A 371 5.50 -27.55 11.21
C ASN A 371 5.28 -28.70 12.22
N ARG A 372 4.24 -28.61 13.05
CA ARG A 372 3.81 -29.63 14.02
C ARG A 372 2.34 -30.04 13.91
N GLY A 373 1.51 -29.23 13.23
CA GLY A 373 0.09 -29.45 12.98
C GLY A 373 -0.20 -30.13 11.65
N THR A 374 -1.42 -29.91 11.14
CA THR A 374 -1.67 -29.91 9.69
C THR A 374 -1.11 -28.62 9.13
N ASP A 375 -1.59 -27.51 9.68
CA ASP A 375 -1.32 -26.15 9.24
C ASP A 375 -0.83 -25.41 10.50
N ASP A 376 0.42 -24.94 10.48
CA ASP A 376 1.03 -24.15 11.55
C ASP A 376 1.11 -22.69 11.05
N ALA A 377 0.76 -21.72 11.89
CA ALA A 377 1.00 -20.32 11.56
C ALA A 377 2.50 -20.04 11.41
N TYR A 378 2.87 -18.99 10.68
CA TYR A 378 4.26 -18.53 10.61
C TYR A 378 4.43 -17.05 10.91
N ILE A 379 5.66 -16.67 11.25
CA ILE A 379 6.09 -15.28 11.36
C ILE A 379 7.44 -15.16 10.65
N LEU A 380 7.48 -14.39 9.57
CA LEU A 380 8.66 -14.19 8.73
C LEU A 380 8.92 -12.69 8.53
N GLN A 381 10.18 -12.27 8.61
CA GLN A 381 10.57 -10.90 8.31
C GLN A 381 11.57 -10.84 7.14
N LEU A 382 11.19 -10.15 6.07
CA LEU A 382 12.07 -9.80 4.95
C LEU A 382 12.94 -8.59 5.29
N ASN A 383 14.15 -8.57 4.74
CA ASN A 383 14.99 -7.37 4.74
C ASN A 383 14.41 -6.30 3.79
N SER A 384 14.82 -5.03 3.96
CA SER A 384 14.30 -3.91 3.15
C SER A 384 14.61 -3.96 1.64
N SER A 385 15.40 -4.93 1.19
CA SER A 385 15.68 -5.20 -0.23
C SER A 385 14.90 -6.41 -0.79
N GLY A 386 14.04 -7.07 0.01
CA GLY A 386 13.19 -8.19 -0.41
C GLY A 386 13.92 -9.50 -0.75
N ASN A 387 15.24 -9.55 -0.58
CA ASN A 387 16.10 -10.62 -1.12
C ASN A 387 16.70 -11.56 -0.05
N GLY A 388 16.23 -11.46 1.20
CA GLY A 388 16.70 -12.30 2.28
C GLY A 388 15.91 -12.10 3.58
N LEU A 389 15.83 -13.18 4.36
CA LEU A 389 15.14 -13.19 5.65
C LEU A 389 16.01 -12.55 6.74
N VAL A 390 15.40 -11.70 7.57
CA VAL A 390 15.94 -11.27 8.87
C VAL A 390 15.73 -12.38 9.89
N PHE A 391 14.52 -12.92 9.95
CA PHE A 391 14.15 -14.15 10.66
C PHE A 391 12.95 -14.83 10.02
N SER A 392 12.71 -16.09 10.35
CA SER A 392 11.47 -16.81 10.09
C SER A 392 11.32 -18.01 11.04
N THR A 393 10.11 -18.21 11.56
CA THR A 393 9.71 -19.27 12.49
C THR A 393 8.26 -19.71 12.21
N TYR A 394 7.94 -20.97 12.48
CA TYR A 394 6.54 -21.38 12.65
C TYR A 394 6.05 -20.95 14.06
N LEU A 395 4.75 -21.07 14.29
CA LEU A 395 4.03 -20.81 15.54
C LEU A 395 2.79 -21.72 15.58
N GLY A 396 2.93 -22.92 16.14
CA GLY A 396 1.83 -23.88 16.13
C GLY A 396 2.07 -25.13 16.97
N GLY A 397 1.03 -25.96 17.06
CA GLY A 397 0.87 -27.05 18.01
C GLY A 397 0.70 -28.42 17.36
N SER A 398 -0.53 -28.92 17.24
CA SER A 398 -0.85 -30.24 16.67
C SER A 398 -2.21 -30.30 15.97
N GLY A 399 -2.95 -29.19 15.97
CA GLY A 399 -4.16 -28.98 15.20
C GLY A 399 -3.87 -28.09 13.98
N MET A 400 -4.82 -27.21 13.70
CA MET A 400 -4.73 -26.06 12.80
C MET A 400 -4.46 -24.83 13.67
N ASP A 401 -3.54 -23.97 13.23
CA ASP A 401 -3.12 -22.76 13.92
C ASP A 401 -2.88 -21.66 12.87
N ASP A 402 -3.62 -20.55 12.95
CA ASP A 402 -3.60 -19.48 11.95
C ASP A 402 -3.05 -18.17 12.52
N ALA A 403 -2.53 -17.26 11.70
CA ALA A 403 -2.11 -15.93 12.12
C ALA A 403 -2.72 -14.87 11.20
N GLU A 404 -3.67 -14.11 11.74
CA GLU A 404 -4.54 -13.20 10.99
C GLU A 404 -4.07 -11.74 11.06
N GLY A 405 -3.39 -11.35 12.13
CA GLY A 405 -2.97 -9.96 12.33
C GLY A 405 -1.60 -9.81 12.97
N VAL A 406 -0.82 -8.83 12.53
CA VAL A 406 0.54 -8.53 12.96
C VAL A 406 0.77 -7.03 13.19
N ALA A 407 1.42 -6.70 14.32
CA ALA A 407 1.88 -5.34 14.60
C ALA A 407 3.30 -5.31 15.17
N LEU A 408 3.97 -4.17 15.01
CA LEU A 408 5.35 -3.95 15.47
C LEU A 408 5.41 -2.82 16.51
N ASP A 409 6.06 -3.07 17.65
CA ASP A 409 6.40 -1.96 18.56
C ASP A 409 7.58 -1.13 18.04
N GLY A 410 7.79 0.06 18.63
CA GLY A 410 8.91 0.94 18.26
C GLY A 410 10.32 0.39 18.54
N SER A 411 10.45 -0.83 19.08
CA SER A 411 11.72 -1.58 19.18
C SER A 411 11.81 -2.71 18.14
N GLY A 412 10.80 -2.87 17.28
CA GLY A 412 10.71 -3.91 16.25
C GLY A 412 10.29 -5.27 16.79
N ASN A 413 9.76 -5.38 18.01
CA ASN A 413 9.19 -6.67 18.46
C ASN A 413 7.84 -6.89 17.75
N VAL A 414 7.59 -8.14 17.37
CA VAL A 414 6.38 -8.55 16.63
C VAL A 414 5.30 -8.97 17.62
N TYR A 415 4.08 -8.54 17.37
CA TYR A 415 2.85 -8.94 18.04
C TYR A 415 1.99 -9.63 17.00
N VAL A 416 1.46 -10.81 17.32
CA VAL A 416 0.64 -11.62 16.40
C VAL A 416 -0.59 -12.12 17.13
N THR A 417 -1.72 -12.09 16.44
CA THR A 417 -2.96 -12.74 16.85
C THR A 417 -3.49 -13.63 15.72
N GLY A 418 -4.45 -14.49 16.06
CA GLY A 418 -5.03 -15.47 15.17
C GLY A 418 -5.88 -16.45 15.96
N SER A 419 -6.05 -17.65 15.40
CA SER A 419 -6.84 -18.73 15.99
C SER A 419 -5.99 -19.99 16.20
N THR A 420 -6.33 -20.82 17.20
CA THR A 420 -5.64 -22.08 17.47
C THR A 420 -6.61 -23.17 17.87
N ALA A 421 -6.49 -24.34 17.24
CA ALA A 421 -7.13 -25.59 17.65
C ALA A 421 -6.18 -26.48 18.50
N SER A 422 -5.02 -25.95 18.91
CA SER A 422 -3.91 -26.70 19.49
C SER A 422 -3.83 -26.59 21.01
N ALA A 423 -4.22 -27.65 21.72
CA ALA A 423 -4.01 -27.80 23.17
C ALA A 423 -2.52 -27.78 23.61
N ASN A 424 -1.58 -27.85 22.65
CA ASN A 424 -0.13 -27.78 22.82
C ASN A 424 0.49 -26.55 22.14
N PHE A 425 -0.29 -25.51 21.84
CA PHE A 425 0.19 -24.26 21.24
C PHE A 425 1.38 -23.66 22.05
N PRO A 426 2.38 -23.03 21.41
CA PRO A 426 3.56 -22.53 22.10
C PRO A 426 3.22 -21.39 23.06
N THR A 427 3.24 -21.63 24.38
CA THR A 427 2.99 -20.61 25.41
C THR A 427 4.26 -20.14 26.11
N ALA A 428 4.29 -18.87 26.53
CA ALA A 428 5.41 -18.26 27.25
C ALA A 428 4.92 -17.10 28.12
N GLN A 429 5.29 -17.05 29.41
CA GLN A 429 4.84 -16.00 30.36
C GLN A 429 3.32 -15.71 30.29
N ALA A 430 2.52 -16.75 30.01
CA ALA A 430 1.15 -16.62 29.56
C ALA A 430 0.20 -16.03 30.61
N LEU A 431 -0.82 -15.32 30.15
CA LEU A 431 -2.00 -14.97 30.94
C LEU A 431 -2.86 -16.22 31.19
N ASP A 432 -3.11 -16.99 30.13
CA ASP A 432 -3.68 -18.33 30.17
C ASP A 432 -2.82 -19.30 29.33
N SER A 433 -2.53 -20.46 29.92
CA SER A 433 -1.80 -21.57 29.30
C SER A 433 -2.70 -22.74 28.96
N THR A 434 -4.02 -22.52 28.91
CA THR A 434 -5.06 -23.52 28.70
C THR A 434 -5.78 -23.23 27.41
N TYR A 435 -5.99 -24.27 26.60
CA TYR A 435 -6.92 -24.27 25.48
C TYR A 435 -8.31 -24.61 26.04
N ASN A 436 -9.27 -23.70 25.92
CA ASN A 436 -10.52 -23.73 26.69
C ASN A 436 -11.75 -24.17 25.87
N GLY A 437 -11.72 -24.00 24.54
CA GLY A 437 -12.87 -24.19 23.65
C GLY A 437 -12.67 -25.22 22.53
N THR A 438 -13.30 -24.94 21.39
CA THR A 438 -13.13 -25.66 20.10
C THR A 438 -12.21 -24.96 19.12
N MET A 439 -11.92 -23.69 19.39
CA MET A 439 -10.90 -22.84 18.79
C MET A 439 -10.73 -21.69 19.79
N ASP A 440 -9.51 -21.37 20.21
CA ASP A 440 -9.23 -20.22 21.08
C ASP A 440 -8.47 -19.17 20.25
N ALA A 441 -8.69 -17.88 20.51
CA ALA A 441 -7.77 -16.86 20.00
C ALA A 441 -6.45 -16.93 20.80
N TYR A 442 -5.36 -16.42 20.22
CA TYR A 442 -4.09 -16.27 20.94
C TYR A 442 -3.46 -14.89 20.76
N VAL A 443 -2.51 -14.56 21.63
CA VAL A 443 -1.67 -13.36 21.51
C VAL A 443 -0.21 -13.72 21.76
N THR A 444 0.61 -13.63 20.72
CA THR A 444 2.06 -13.91 20.76
C THR A 444 2.85 -12.62 20.62
N LYS A 445 3.87 -12.43 21.45
CA LYS A 445 4.92 -11.41 21.24
C LYS A 445 6.26 -12.08 20.99
N LEU A 446 6.81 -11.93 19.79
CA LEU A 446 8.13 -12.38 19.38
C LEU A 446 9.14 -11.23 19.50
N ASN A 447 10.36 -11.51 19.98
CA ASN A 447 11.39 -10.49 20.06
C ASN A 447 11.83 -10.00 18.67
N SER A 448 12.38 -8.79 18.58
CA SER A 448 12.78 -8.14 17.32
C SER A 448 13.87 -8.87 16.49
N GLY A 449 14.44 -9.95 17.03
CA GLY A 449 15.40 -10.81 16.33
C GLY A 449 14.82 -12.16 15.90
N GLY A 450 13.53 -12.42 16.13
CA GLY A 450 12.88 -13.68 15.78
C GLY A 450 13.42 -14.92 16.50
N THR A 451 13.90 -14.78 17.74
CA THR A 451 14.64 -15.83 18.47
C THR A 451 13.99 -16.29 19.78
N ALA A 452 13.00 -15.56 20.30
CA ALA A 452 12.30 -15.95 21.52
C ALA A 452 10.90 -15.32 21.63
N TRP A 453 9.93 -16.14 22.02
CA TRP A 453 8.65 -15.67 22.56
C TRP A 453 8.92 -14.84 23.83
N VAL A 454 8.61 -13.55 23.80
CA VAL A 454 8.60 -12.66 24.96
C VAL A 454 7.42 -13.03 25.86
N TYR A 455 6.26 -13.20 25.23
CA TYR A 455 5.13 -13.94 25.77
C TYR A 455 4.35 -14.63 24.64
N SER A 456 3.52 -15.60 25.00
CA SER A 456 2.46 -16.18 24.17
C SER A 456 1.40 -16.78 25.08
N THR A 457 0.13 -16.50 24.80
CA THR A 457 -1.02 -16.82 25.65
C THR A 457 -2.24 -17.15 24.81
N PHE A 458 -3.08 -18.07 25.32
CA PHE A 458 -4.47 -18.18 24.85
C PHE A 458 -5.30 -16.99 25.32
N LEU A 459 -6.40 -16.73 24.63
CA LEU A 459 -7.40 -15.69 24.88
C LEU A 459 -8.77 -16.21 24.40
N GLY A 460 -9.41 -17.09 25.17
CA GLY A 460 -10.67 -17.72 24.80
C GLY A 460 -11.52 -18.16 25.99
N GLY A 461 -12.73 -18.60 25.69
CA GLY A 461 -13.68 -19.23 26.61
C GLY A 461 -13.97 -20.67 26.19
N SER A 462 -15.20 -21.16 26.39
CA SER A 462 -15.57 -22.56 26.11
C SER A 462 -16.20 -22.79 24.73
N GLY A 463 -16.21 -21.78 23.86
CA GLY A 463 -16.83 -21.81 22.54
C GLY A 463 -15.79 -21.84 21.42
N PHE A 464 -16.13 -21.18 20.32
CA PHE A 464 -15.21 -20.72 19.29
C PHE A 464 -14.86 -19.25 19.56
N ASP A 465 -13.57 -18.94 19.58
CA ASP A 465 -12.99 -17.61 19.69
C ASP A 465 -11.84 -17.47 18.68
N ALA A 466 -11.76 -16.37 17.94
CA ALA A 466 -10.70 -16.10 16.96
C ALA A 466 -10.29 -14.63 16.98
N GLY A 467 -8.97 -14.35 17.00
CA GLY A 467 -8.43 -12.99 16.94
C GLY A 467 -8.20 -12.59 15.49
N ALA A 468 -8.82 -11.49 15.03
CA ALA A 468 -8.74 -11.03 13.65
C ALA A 468 -7.57 -10.05 13.44
N SER A 469 -7.41 -9.06 14.31
CA SER A 469 -6.35 -8.05 14.18
C SER A 469 -5.77 -7.61 15.54
N VAL A 470 -4.54 -7.10 15.51
CA VAL A 470 -3.80 -6.62 16.68
C VAL A 470 -3.10 -5.29 16.42
N ALA A 471 -3.33 -4.31 17.29
CA ALA A 471 -2.57 -3.07 17.36
C ALA A 471 -1.69 -2.99 18.62
N VAL A 472 -0.66 -2.14 18.60
CA VAL A 472 0.23 -1.91 19.75
C VAL A 472 0.42 -0.42 20.03
N ASP A 473 0.24 -0.01 21.30
CA ASP A 473 0.48 1.38 21.70
C ASP A 473 1.97 1.66 22.00
N GLY A 474 2.32 2.94 22.11
CA GLY A 474 3.69 3.37 22.44
C GLY A 474 4.22 2.94 23.82
N SER A 475 3.41 2.26 24.65
CA SER A 475 3.86 1.59 25.89
C SER A 475 4.18 0.10 25.70
N GLY A 476 3.92 -0.43 24.50
CA GLY A 476 4.02 -1.85 24.15
C GLY A 476 2.81 -2.67 24.60
N SER A 477 1.67 -2.04 24.92
CA SER A 477 0.44 -2.78 25.26
C SER A 477 -0.26 -3.23 23.98
N ALA A 478 -0.64 -4.51 23.90
CA ALA A 478 -1.35 -5.07 22.75
C ALA A 478 -2.85 -4.85 22.89
N TYR A 479 -3.50 -4.55 21.78
CA TYR A 479 -4.94 -4.39 21.62
C TYR A 479 -5.38 -5.40 20.57
N VAL A 480 -6.18 -6.38 20.95
CA VAL A 480 -6.63 -7.46 20.07
C VAL A 480 -8.14 -7.36 19.93
N ALA A 481 -8.63 -7.47 18.71
CA ALA A 481 -10.03 -7.60 18.40
C ALA A 481 -10.27 -8.82 17.51
N GLY A 482 -11.50 -9.34 17.57
CA GLY A 482 -11.89 -10.57 16.92
C GLY A 482 -13.27 -10.99 17.39
N GLU A 483 -13.63 -12.24 17.17
CA GLU A 483 -14.98 -12.75 17.37
C GLU A 483 -15.05 -13.86 18.41
N THR A 484 -16.18 -13.94 19.13
CA THR A 484 -16.40 -14.88 20.23
C THR A 484 -17.84 -15.37 20.27
N SER A 485 -18.02 -16.69 20.24
CA SER A 485 -19.26 -17.36 20.66
C SER A 485 -19.23 -17.76 22.15
N SER A 486 -18.12 -17.53 22.85
CA SER A 486 -17.93 -17.87 24.25
C SER A 486 -18.75 -16.99 25.22
N THR A 487 -19.78 -17.58 25.84
CA THR A 487 -20.53 -16.94 26.96
C THR A 487 -19.67 -16.66 28.21
N ASN A 488 -18.47 -17.22 28.27
CA ASN A 488 -17.49 -17.11 29.37
C ASN A 488 -16.14 -16.51 28.94
N PHE A 489 -16.10 -15.78 27.81
CA PHE A 489 -14.89 -15.09 27.34
C PHE A 489 -14.26 -14.24 28.46
N PRO A 490 -12.91 -14.18 28.59
CA PRO A 490 -12.23 -13.50 29.69
C PRO A 490 -12.40 -11.97 29.61
N THR A 491 -13.43 -11.45 30.29
CA THR A 491 -13.69 -10.01 30.43
C THR A 491 -12.97 -9.39 31.63
N GLN A 492 -12.61 -8.11 31.53
CA GLN A 492 -11.94 -7.35 32.57
C GLN A 492 -12.31 -5.87 32.43
N ASN A 493 -12.94 -5.27 33.44
CA ASN A 493 -13.48 -3.89 33.34
C ASN A 493 -14.26 -3.63 32.02
N PRO A 494 -15.24 -4.47 31.64
CA PRO A 494 -15.87 -4.38 30.32
C PRO A 494 -16.78 -3.16 30.14
N TYR A 495 -17.00 -2.75 28.89
CA TYR A 495 -18.13 -1.93 28.44
C TYR A 495 -19.41 -2.77 28.36
N GLN A 496 -19.35 -3.93 27.69
CA GLN A 496 -20.38 -4.97 27.68
C GLN A 496 -19.82 -6.25 28.30
N SER A 497 -20.51 -6.77 29.33
CA SER A 497 -20.07 -7.92 30.13
C SER A 497 -20.58 -9.27 29.64
N SER A 498 -21.31 -9.30 28.52
CA SER A 498 -21.91 -10.49 27.92
C SER A 498 -21.92 -10.35 26.41
N ASN A 499 -21.67 -11.46 25.71
CA ASN A 499 -22.13 -11.66 24.33
C ASN A 499 -23.67 -11.57 24.34
N ASN A 500 -24.24 -10.74 23.46
CA ASN A 500 -25.67 -10.46 23.38
C ASN A 500 -26.33 -11.07 22.14
N GLY A 501 -25.54 -11.47 21.14
CA GLY A 501 -25.95 -12.21 19.96
C GLY A 501 -25.64 -13.71 20.03
N GLY A 502 -25.35 -14.30 18.87
CA GLY A 502 -24.77 -15.65 18.76
C GLY A 502 -23.24 -15.63 18.65
N GLN A 503 -22.70 -14.52 18.17
CA GLN A 503 -21.30 -14.24 17.91
C GLN A 503 -21.13 -12.72 17.96
N ASP A 504 -20.43 -12.25 19.00
CA ASP A 504 -20.14 -10.83 19.22
C ASP A 504 -18.64 -10.59 19.02
N VAL A 505 -18.25 -9.34 18.77
CA VAL A 505 -16.85 -8.92 18.79
C VAL A 505 -16.33 -8.93 20.23
N PHE A 506 -15.08 -9.37 20.45
CA PHE A 506 -14.33 -9.04 21.66
C PHE A 506 -13.29 -7.96 21.40
N VAL A 507 -12.96 -7.20 22.43
CA VAL A 507 -11.82 -6.25 22.41
C VAL A 507 -11.05 -6.37 23.71
N ALA A 508 -9.80 -6.83 23.62
CA ALA A 508 -8.92 -7.09 24.76
C ALA A 508 -7.65 -6.22 24.69
N LYS A 509 -7.32 -5.52 25.78
CA LYS A 509 -6.04 -4.82 25.95
C LYS A 509 -5.15 -5.57 26.92
N LEU A 510 -4.09 -6.22 26.44
CA LEU A 510 -3.06 -6.85 27.27
C LEU A 510 -2.00 -5.81 27.68
N ASN A 511 -1.47 -5.93 28.90
CA ASN A 511 -0.32 -5.14 29.32
C ASN A 511 0.94 -5.50 28.50
N SER A 512 1.98 -4.66 28.54
CA SER A 512 3.21 -4.86 27.75
C SER A 512 4.07 -6.07 28.15
N ALA A 513 3.69 -6.78 29.21
CA ALA A 513 4.30 -8.05 29.62
C ALA A 513 3.42 -9.27 29.27
N GLY A 514 2.28 -9.09 28.59
CA GLY A 514 1.33 -10.16 28.26
C GLY A 514 0.62 -10.82 29.45
N SER A 515 0.84 -10.33 30.67
CA SER A 515 0.54 -11.05 31.92
C SER A 515 -0.75 -10.63 32.62
N ALA A 516 -1.44 -9.60 32.10
CA ALA A 516 -2.75 -9.18 32.60
C ALA A 516 -3.51 -8.39 31.53
N LEU A 517 -4.83 -8.54 31.53
CA LEU A 517 -5.76 -7.65 30.83
C LEU A 517 -5.84 -6.31 31.58
N SER A 518 -5.64 -5.22 30.85
CA SER A 518 -5.96 -3.85 31.30
C SER A 518 -7.46 -3.63 31.21
N TYR A 519 -8.05 -4.06 30.10
CA TYR A 519 -9.47 -4.30 29.93
C TYR A 519 -9.72 -5.45 28.95
N SER A 520 -10.92 -6.01 28.97
CA SER A 520 -11.47 -6.91 27.96
C SER A 520 -13.00 -6.82 28.00
N THR A 521 -13.63 -6.64 26.84
CA THR A 521 -15.07 -6.36 26.67
C THR A 521 -15.61 -7.07 25.45
N PHE A 522 -16.93 -7.33 25.45
CA PHE A 522 -17.67 -7.54 24.21
C PHE A 522 -17.99 -6.20 23.53
N LEU A 523 -18.32 -6.26 22.24
CA LEU A 523 -18.93 -5.19 21.44
C LEU A 523 -19.93 -5.85 20.48
N GLY A 524 -21.23 -5.63 20.69
CA GLY A 524 -22.27 -6.28 19.87
C GLY A 524 -23.70 -5.97 20.29
N GLY A 525 -24.64 -6.37 19.43
CA GLY A 525 -26.09 -6.29 19.60
C GLY A 525 -26.73 -7.68 19.64
N SER A 526 -27.85 -7.86 18.95
CA SER A 526 -28.64 -9.11 18.97
C SER A 526 -28.45 -10.02 17.73
N GLY A 527 -27.69 -9.57 16.73
CA GLY A 527 -27.36 -10.32 15.51
C GLY A 527 -26.01 -11.04 15.59
N GLY A 528 -25.38 -11.28 14.44
CA GLY A 528 -23.95 -11.55 14.34
C GLY A 528 -23.17 -10.24 14.16
N ASP A 529 -22.08 -10.06 14.91
CA ASP A 529 -21.22 -8.89 14.82
C ASP A 529 -19.76 -9.33 14.65
N TYR A 530 -19.12 -8.81 13.60
CA TYR A 530 -17.83 -9.26 13.09
C TYR A 530 -16.80 -8.13 13.16
N ASN A 531 -15.54 -8.44 13.44
CA ASN A 531 -14.43 -7.47 13.42
C ASN A 531 -13.37 -7.95 12.44
N TYR A 532 -12.89 -7.05 11.59
CA TYR A 532 -11.78 -7.35 10.69
C TYR A 532 -10.51 -6.64 11.15
N ASP A 533 -10.53 -5.32 11.39
CA ASP A 533 -9.32 -4.59 11.80
C ASP A 533 -9.49 -3.68 13.05
N ILE A 534 -8.38 -3.49 13.79
CA ILE A 534 -8.27 -2.64 14.98
C ILE A 534 -7.02 -1.73 14.91
N GLY A 535 -7.24 -0.42 14.93
CA GLY A 535 -6.22 0.60 15.11
C GLY A 535 -6.14 1.12 16.54
N VAL A 536 -5.00 1.71 16.94
CA VAL A 536 -4.86 2.42 18.22
C VAL A 536 -4.38 3.86 18.03
N THR A 537 -5.17 4.81 18.53
CA THR A 537 -4.78 6.23 18.51
C THR A 537 -3.63 6.52 19.47
N ALA A 538 -2.89 7.60 19.25
CA ALA A 538 -1.86 8.08 20.18
C ALA A 538 -2.39 8.41 21.61
N SER A 539 -3.72 8.51 21.77
CA SER A 539 -4.38 8.67 23.07
C SER A 539 -4.73 7.36 23.79
N GLY A 540 -4.43 6.21 23.17
CA GLY A 540 -4.73 4.88 23.69
C GLY A 540 -6.16 4.39 23.47
N GLN A 541 -6.98 5.13 22.71
CA GLN A 541 -8.31 4.69 22.27
C GLN A 541 -8.16 3.67 21.13
N ALA A 542 -8.91 2.57 21.21
CA ALA A 542 -9.02 1.56 20.15
C ALA A 542 -10.07 1.99 19.14
N VAL A 543 -9.76 1.90 17.85
CA VAL A 543 -10.67 2.12 16.72
C VAL A 543 -10.86 0.77 16.04
N LEU A 544 -12.10 0.40 15.71
CA LEU A 544 -12.45 -0.91 15.18
C LEU A 544 -13.36 -0.75 13.96
N VAL A 545 -13.16 -1.61 12.97
CA VAL A 545 -14.01 -1.74 11.79
C VAL A 545 -14.43 -3.18 11.56
N GLY A 546 -15.60 -3.33 10.97
CA GLY A 546 -16.21 -4.63 10.74
C GLY A 546 -17.60 -4.48 10.15
N ASN A 547 -18.43 -5.52 10.29
CA ASN A 547 -19.84 -5.48 9.90
C ASN A 547 -20.76 -6.01 11.00
N THR A 548 -22.02 -5.59 10.97
CA THR A 548 -23.03 -5.90 11.99
C THR A 548 -24.38 -6.21 11.36
N GLU A 549 -24.92 -7.40 11.66
CA GLU A 549 -26.31 -7.77 11.37
C GLU A 549 -27.28 -7.22 12.43
N SER A 550 -26.75 -6.70 13.54
CA SER A 550 -27.55 -6.19 14.66
C SER A 550 -28.31 -4.91 14.28
N THR A 551 -29.57 -4.82 14.69
CA THR A 551 -30.36 -3.57 14.59
C THR A 551 -30.21 -2.69 15.84
N ASP A 552 -29.63 -3.26 16.90
CA ASP A 552 -29.36 -2.67 18.21
C ASP A 552 -27.87 -2.61 18.54
N PHE A 553 -26.99 -2.61 17.53
CA PHE A 553 -25.55 -2.43 17.71
C PHE A 553 -25.24 -1.13 18.51
N PRO A 554 -24.29 -1.15 19.47
CA PRO A 554 -24.04 -0.01 20.34
C PRO A 554 -23.48 1.21 19.60
N THR A 555 -24.29 2.26 19.41
CA THR A 555 -23.88 3.52 18.75
C THR A 555 -23.59 4.65 19.75
N HIS A 556 -22.70 5.59 19.38
CA HIS A 556 -22.40 6.79 20.16
C HIS A 556 -21.99 7.97 19.27
N ASN A 557 -22.76 9.06 19.32
CA ASN A 557 -22.66 10.18 18.36
C ASN A 557 -22.59 9.73 16.88
N PRO A 558 -23.48 8.81 16.44
CA PRO A 558 -23.35 8.18 15.12
C PRO A 558 -23.53 9.17 13.96
N ILE A 559 -22.89 8.85 12.83
CA ILE A 559 -23.16 9.46 11.52
C ILE A 559 -24.45 8.86 10.95
N GLN A 560 -24.58 7.54 11.04
CA GLN A 560 -25.76 6.76 10.72
C GLN A 560 -26.17 5.95 11.96
N ALA A 561 -27.40 6.21 12.46
CA ALA A 561 -27.85 5.75 13.77
C ALA A 561 -28.55 4.38 13.78
N SER A 562 -28.70 3.74 12.63
CA SER A 562 -29.40 2.46 12.46
C SER A 562 -28.85 1.71 11.25
N ASN A 563 -28.75 0.38 11.37
CA ASN A 563 -28.55 -0.53 10.25
C ASN A 563 -29.60 -0.24 9.16
N ALA A 564 -29.16 -0.04 7.92
CA ALA A 564 -30.00 0.31 6.78
C ALA A 564 -30.26 -0.89 5.84
N GLY A 565 -29.42 -1.93 5.90
CA GLY A 565 -29.49 -3.11 5.05
C GLY A 565 -29.70 -4.43 5.81
N LEU A 566 -29.08 -5.50 5.29
CA LEU A 566 -29.02 -6.82 5.97
C LEU A 566 -27.88 -6.88 6.97
N SER A 567 -26.77 -6.24 6.63
CA SER A 567 -25.59 -6.03 7.46
C SER A 567 -24.95 -4.74 6.98
N ASP A 568 -24.71 -3.79 7.88
CA ASP A 568 -23.96 -2.59 7.55
C ASP A 568 -22.53 -2.72 8.08
N ALA A 569 -21.58 -1.99 7.47
CA ALA A 569 -20.29 -1.80 8.09
C ALA A 569 -20.45 -0.96 9.38
N TYR A 570 -19.51 -1.05 10.32
CA TYR A 570 -19.44 -0.12 11.45
C TYR A 570 -18.05 0.50 11.58
N VAL A 571 -18.02 1.65 12.26
CA VAL A 571 -16.80 2.26 12.75
C VAL A 571 -17.01 2.60 14.23
N THR A 572 -16.24 1.96 15.11
CA THR A 572 -16.33 2.14 16.57
C THR A 572 -15.02 2.67 17.13
N THR A 573 -15.09 3.61 18.06
CA THR A 573 -13.94 4.02 18.88
C THR A 573 -14.25 3.79 20.36
N LEU A 574 -13.53 2.89 21.00
CA LEU A 574 -13.58 2.69 22.45
C LEU A 574 -12.65 3.67 23.16
N ALA A 575 -13.14 4.26 24.25
CA ALA A 575 -12.32 5.08 25.14
C ALA A 575 -11.14 4.25 25.69
N ALA A 576 -10.02 4.90 26.00
CA ALA A 576 -8.75 4.25 26.36
C ALA A 576 -8.78 3.35 27.63
N ASN A 577 -9.90 3.32 28.35
CA ASN A 577 -10.16 2.47 29.52
C ASN A 577 -11.06 1.25 29.22
N GLY A 578 -11.50 1.07 27.97
CA GLY A 578 -12.36 -0.04 27.52
C GLY A 578 -13.81 -0.02 28.02
N GLN A 579 -14.25 1.03 28.72
CA GLN A 579 -15.52 1.05 29.49
C GLN A 579 -16.61 1.95 28.90
N SER A 580 -16.35 2.59 27.76
CA SER A 580 -17.32 3.45 27.07
C SER A 580 -16.92 3.69 25.63
N LEU A 581 -17.90 3.84 24.75
CA LEU A 581 -17.71 4.34 23.38
C LEU A 581 -17.35 5.83 23.42
N ALA A 582 -16.32 6.23 22.68
CA ALA A 582 -16.02 7.62 22.34
C ALA A 582 -16.70 8.05 21.03
N PHE A 583 -16.91 7.08 20.12
CA PHE A 583 -17.68 7.19 18.90
C PHE A 583 -18.17 5.79 18.49
N SER A 584 -19.33 5.66 17.85
CA SER A 584 -19.73 4.46 17.13
C SER A 584 -20.87 4.76 16.17
N THR A 585 -20.78 4.25 14.95
CA THR A 585 -21.74 4.45 13.84
C THR A 585 -21.86 3.19 13.01
N TYR A 586 -23.04 3.00 12.40
CA TYR A 586 -23.15 2.20 11.17
C TYR A 586 -22.59 2.99 9.98
N LEU A 587 -22.32 2.31 8.87
CA LEU A 587 -21.91 2.86 7.58
C LEU A 587 -22.37 1.89 6.48
N GLY A 588 -23.55 2.12 5.89
CA GLY A 588 -24.11 1.20 4.90
C GLY A 588 -25.33 1.76 4.14
N GLY A 589 -25.76 1.01 3.15
CA GLY A 589 -26.91 1.29 2.30
C GLY A 589 -28.03 0.28 2.51
N GLY A 590 -28.66 -0.21 1.43
CA GLY A 590 -29.84 -1.07 1.50
C GLY A 590 -29.55 -2.58 1.47
N ASN A 591 -28.31 -2.99 1.23
CA ASN A 591 -27.91 -4.39 1.05
C ASN A 591 -26.89 -4.81 2.13
N ALA A 592 -25.86 -5.58 1.79
CA ALA A 592 -24.76 -5.87 2.69
C ALA A 592 -23.61 -4.89 2.43
N ASP A 593 -23.02 -4.37 3.49
CA ASP A 593 -21.84 -3.53 3.47
C ASP A 593 -20.89 -4.01 4.58
N LYS A 594 -19.58 -4.02 4.31
CA LYS A 594 -18.56 -4.53 5.24
C LYS A 594 -17.32 -3.65 5.19
N ALA A 595 -16.72 -3.36 6.34
CA ALA A 595 -15.43 -2.68 6.40
C ALA A 595 -14.34 -3.66 6.86
N TYR A 596 -13.35 -3.91 6.01
CA TYR A 596 -12.26 -4.84 6.28
C TYR A 596 -11.06 -4.11 6.91
N GLY A 597 -10.35 -3.26 6.15
CA GLY A 597 -9.17 -2.52 6.65
C GLY A 597 -9.41 -1.12 7.24
N LEU A 598 -8.50 -0.69 8.11
CA LEU A 598 -8.54 0.57 8.85
C LEU A 598 -7.16 1.26 8.95
N ALA A 599 -7.05 2.49 8.43
CA ALA A 599 -5.87 3.33 8.65
C ALA A 599 -6.15 4.53 9.56
N LEU A 600 -5.16 4.92 10.36
CA LEU A 600 -5.21 6.09 11.24
C LEU A 600 -4.12 7.11 10.87
N ASP A 601 -4.52 8.30 10.40
CA ASP A 601 -3.67 9.49 10.42
C ASP A 601 -4.19 10.49 11.45
N SER A 602 -3.45 10.66 12.54
CA SER A 602 -3.67 11.69 13.55
C SER A 602 -5.04 11.60 14.27
N ASN A 603 -6.10 12.21 13.71
CA ASN A 603 -7.49 12.12 14.19
C ASN A 603 -8.46 11.60 13.11
N ASP A 604 -7.93 11.33 11.92
CA ASP A 604 -8.69 10.88 10.77
C ASP A 604 -8.62 9.35 10.72
N ILE A 605 -9.76 8.76 10.35
CA ILE A 605 -10.00 7.32 10.27
C ILE A 605 -10.34 7.02 8.81
N TYR A 606 -9.53 6.20 8.17
CA TYR A 606 -9.76 5.71 6.81
C TYR A 606 -10.26 4.27 6.90
N VAL A 607 -11.28 3.94 6.10
CA VAL A 607 -11.97 2.65 6.16
C VAL A 607 -12.25 2.18 4.74
N THR A 608 -11.77 0.99 4.40
CA THR A 608 -12.08 0.33 3.13
C THR A 608 -12.89 -0.94 3.35
N GLY A 609 -13.45 -1.50 2.28
CA GLY A 609 -14.37 -2.62 2.37
C GLY A 609 -15.24 -2.79 1.13
N ASP A 610 -16.25 -3.65 1.26
CA ASP A 610 -17.22 -3.99 0.21
C ASP A 610 -18.56 -3.28 0.44
N THR A 611 -19.19 -2.86 -0.66
CA THR A 611 -20.58 -2.40 -0.70
C THR A 611 -21.34 -3.12 -1.81
N PHE A 612 -22.33 -3.94 -1.41
CA PHE A 612 -23.37 -4.44 -2.32
C PHE A 612 -24.52 -3.43 -2.48
N SER A 613 -24.42 -2.27 -1.82
CA SER A 613 -25.45 -1.24 -1.78
C SER A 613 -25.30 -0.21 -2.90
N VAL A 614 -26.29 -0.14 -3.80
CA VAL A 614 -26.38 0.96 -4.80
C VAL A 614 -26.62 2.36 -4.18
N ASN A 615 -26.81 2.42 -2.88
CA ASN A 615 -27.10 3.61 -2.08
C ASN A 615 -26.18 3.77 -0.86
N PHE A 616 -24.95 3.25 -0.94
CA PHE A 616 -23.90 3.47 0.06
C PHE A 616 -23.70 4.97 0.37
N PRO A 617 -23.37 5.37 1.62
CA PRO A 617 -23.22 6.77 1.99
C PRO A 617 -21.97 7.43 1.37
N THR A 618 -22.12 8.07 0.20
CA THR A 618 -21.05 8.84 -0.47
C THR A 618 -21.02 10.32 -0.07
N LEU A 619 -19.82 10.90 0.07
CA LEU A 619 -19.60 12.32 0.30
C LEU A 619 -18.37 12.82 -0.47
N ASN A 620 -18.56 13.84 -1.32
CA ASN A 620 -17.54 14.33 -2.27
C ASN A 620 -16.89 13.22 -3.15
N PRO A 621 -17.65 12.22 -3.64
CA PRO A 621 -17.06 11.01 -4.24
C PRO A 621 -16.31 11.28 -5.56
N LEU A 622 -15.33 10.42 -5.86
CA LEU A 622 -14.76 10.26 -7.20
C LEU A 622 -15.70 9.48 -8.12
N GLN A 623 -16.26 8.39 -7.60
CA GLN A 623 -17.30 7.56 -8.20
C GLN A 623 -18.54 7.61 -7.30
N GLY A 624 -19.60 8.27 -7.77
CA GLY A 624 -20.80 8.57 -6.97
C GLY A 624 -21.91 7.53 -7.01
N SER A 625 -21.68 6.37 -7.63
CA SER A 625 -22.65 5.28 -7.79
C SER A 625 -21.90 3.96 -7.95
N ALA A 626 -22.47 2.87 -7.41
CA ALA A 626 -22.01 1.51 -7.71
C ALA A 626 -21.94 1.28 -9.22
N ALA A 627 -20.93 0.56 -9.67
CA ALA A 627 -20.71 0.19 -11.05
C ALA A 627 -21.07 -1.29 -11.32
N GLY A 628 -20.93 -2.17 -10.32
CA GLY A 628 -21.20 -3.61 -10.39
C GLY A 628 -22.27 -4.09 -9.41
N GLU A 629 -22.23 -5.39 -9.07
CA GLU A 629 -23.06 -6.00 -8.01
C GLU A 629 -22.44 -5.80 -6.61
N ALA A 630 -21.11 -5.81 -6.53
CA ALA A 630 -20.34 -5.43 -5.37
C ALA A 630 -19.24 -4.47 -5.84
N ASP A 631 -19.15 -3.29 -5.23
CA ASP A 631 -18.05 -2.35 -5.44
C ASP A 631 -17.22 -2.32 -4.14
N ALA A 632 -15.92 -2.03 -4.24
CA ALA A 632 -15.17 -1.61 -3.08
C ALA A 632 -15.60 -0.18 -2.66
N PHE A 633 -15.28 0.24 -1.45
CA PHE A 633 -15.38 1.64 -1.04
C PHE A 633 -14.14 2.11 -0.29
N ILE A 634 -13.98 3.43 -0.24
CA ILE A 634 -13.12 4.09 0.74
C ILE A 634 -13.90 5.23 1.40
N ALA A 635 -13.88 5.27 2.72
CA ALA A 635 -14.48 6.31 3.54
C ALA A 635 -13.41 6.94 4.44
N LYS A 636 -13.47 8.26 4.60
CA LYS A 636 -12.66 9.02 5.54
C LYS A 636 -13.57 9.73 6.54
N LEU A 637 -13.38 9.43 7.81
CA LEU A 637 -14.02 10.09 8.94
C LEU A 637 -12.99 10.99 9.66
N SER A 638 -13.44 12.11 10.20
CA SER A 638 -12.64 13.00 11.04
C SER A 638 -13.43 13.30 12.31
N GLY A 639 -13.03 12.68 13.43
CA GLY A 639 -13.88 12.57 14.62
C GLY A 639 -15.25 11.95 14.29
N SER A 640 -16.35 12.55 14.76
CA SER A 640 -17.72 12.06 14.51
C SER A 640 -18.33 12.63 13.22
N SER A 641 -17.58 12.68 12.12
CA SER A 641 -18.05 13.24 10.84
C SER A 641 -17.41 12.54 9.66
N LEU A 642 -18.23 12.05 8.74
CA LEU A 642 -17.80 11.65 7.40
C LEU A 642 -17.32 12.92 6.67
N VAL A 643 -16.11 12.88 6.10
CA VAL A 643 -15.53 14.01 5.36
C VAL A 643 -15.34 13.70 3.87
N TYR A 644 -15.16 12.42 3.54
CA TYR A 644 -15.09 11.91 2.18
C TYR A 644 -15.58 10.45 2.15
N SER A 645 -16.26 10.05 1.08
CA SER A 645 -16.47 8.64 0.75
C SER A 645 -16.87 8.46 -0.70
N THR A 646 -16.39 7.38 -1.31
CA THR A 646 -16.62 7.01 -2.71
C THR A 646 -16.76 5.51 -2.85
N TYR A 647 -17.49 5.07 -3.88
CA TYR A 647 -17.28 3.73 -4.44
C TYR A 647 -15.90 3.68 -5.12
N LEU A 648 -15.38 2.47 -5.29
CA LEU A 648 -14.22 2.13 -6.09
C LEU A 648 -14.57 0.82 -6.80
N GLY A 649 -14.93 0.86 -8.08
CA GLY A 649 -15.32 -0.37 -8.78
C GLY A 649 -15.46 -0.26 -10.29
N THR A 650 -15.62 -1.43 -10.88
CA THR A 650 -15.94 -1.70 -12.29
C THR A 650 -17.35 -2.28 -12.38
N SER A 651 -17.77 -2.84 -13.52
CA SER A 651 -19.04 -3.56 -13.61
C SER A 651 -18.98 -5.02 -13.16
N ALA A 652 -17.78 -5.51 -12.80
CA ALA A 652 -17.61 -6.79 -12.11
C ALA A 652 -17.80 -6.63 -10.59
N SER A 653 -17.43 -7.64 -9.81
CA SER A 653 -17.26 -7.49 -8.36
C SER A 653 -15.89 -6.92 -8.06
N ASP A 654 -15.85 -5.84 -7.27
CA ASP A 654 -14.63 -5.24 -6.75
C ASP A 654 -14.65 -5.31 -5.21
N HIS A 655 -13.50 -5.61 -4.62
CA HIS A 655 -13.34 -5.85 -3.18
C HIS A 655 -12.20 -5.01 -2.61
N GLY A 656 -12.45 -4.29 -1.50
CA GLY A 656 -11.45 -3.45 -0.83
C GLY A 656 -11.00 -4.12 0.47
N VAL A 657 -9.85 -4.76 0.47
CA VAL A 657 -9.43 -5.62 1.59
C VAL A 657 -8.76 -4.81 2.69
N ASP A 658 -7.74 -4.01 2.36
CA ASP A 658 -6.99 -3.25 3.36
C ASP A 658 -6.59 -1.84 2.89
N VAL A 659 -6.35 -0.93 3.83
CA VAL A 659 -5.99 0.46 3.59
C VAL A 659 -4.84 0.93 4.47
N ALA A 660 -3.85 1.58 3.87
CA ALA A 660 -2.80 2.31 4.59
C ALA A 660 -2.93 3.82 4.37
N SER A 661 -2.43 4.63 5.32
CA SER A 661 -2.41 6.10 5.21
C SER A 661 -1.04 6.68 5.51
N ASP A 662 -0.66 7.74 4.79
CA ASP A 662 0.56 8.51 5.09
C ASP A 662 0.29 9.74 5.98
N GLY A 663 1.36 10.31 6.53
CA GLY A 663 1.28 11.56 7.33
C GLY A 663 1.08 12.84 6.52
N ALA A 664 0.78 12.74 5.21
CA ALA A 664 0.31 13.84 4.37
C ALA A 664 -1.22 13.79 4.16
N GLY A 665 -1.89 12.74 4.63
CA GLY A 665 -3.33 12.52 4.51
C GLY A 665 -3.74 11.77 3.25
N ASN A 666 -2.81 11.16 2.53
CA ASN A 666 -3.11 10.24 1.43
C ASN A 666 -3.54 8.88 1.99
N ALA A 667 -4.35 8.14 1.22
CA ALA A 667 -4.74 6.77 1.54
C ALA A 667 -4.46 5.86 0.33
N TYR A 668 -4.08 4.62 0.62
CA TYR A 668 -3.70 3.61 -0.35
C TYR A 668 -4.58 2.39 -0.11
N VAL A 669 -5.43 2.04 -1.08
CA VAL A 669 -6.35 0.90 -0.95
C VAL A 669 -5.79 -0.31 -1.72
N ALA A 670 -5.77 -1.43 -1.03
CA ALA A 670 -5.43 -2.75 -1.54
C ALA A 670 -6.71 -3.56 -1.75
N GLY A 671 -6.78 -4.34 -2.83
CA GLY A 671 -8.01 -5.04 -3.19
C GLY A 671 -7.95 -5.80 -4.50
N MET A 672 -9.11 -6.34 -4.88
CA MET A 672 -9.31 -7.20 -6.03
C MET A 672 -10.38 -6.64 -6.97
N THR A 673 -10.21 -6.90 -8.26
CA THR A 673 -11.22 -6.65 -9.30
C THR A 673 -11.46 -7.96 -10.06
N GLY A 674 -12.72 -8.38 -10.17
CA GLY A 674 -13.08 -9.51 -11.03
C GLY A 674 -13.02 -9.15 -12.52
N GLU A 675 -12.59 -10.08 -13.37
CA GLU A 675 -12.87 -10.00 -14.81
C GLU A 675 -14.03 -10.94 -15.20
N ALA A 676 -14.84 -10.52 -16.18
CA ALA A 676 -16.06 -11.23 -16.57
C ALA A 676 -15.85 -12.63 -17.19
N ASP A 677 -14.61 -13.04 -17.47
CA ASP A 677 -14.26 -14.35 -18.07
C ASP A 677 -12.97 -14.97 -17.45
N ASN A 678 -13.02 -15.25 -16.15
CA ASN A 678 -12.07 -16.05 -15.31
C ASN A 678 -10.84 -15.34 -14.70
N PHE A 679 -10.70 -15.62 -13.39
CA PHE A 679 -9.60 -15.28 -12.47
C PHE A 679 -9.46 -13.81 -12.06
N SER A 680 -9.32 -13.62 -10.73
CA SER A 680 -9.17 -12.33 -10.05
C SER A 680 -7.84 -11.70 -10.43
N GLN A 681 -7.85 -10.44 -10.86
CA GLN A 681 -6.64 -9.64 -10.95
C GLN A 681 -6.59 -8.71 -9.74
N SER A 682 -5.48 -8.76 -9.00
CA SER A 682 -5.27 -7.79 -7.93
C SER A 682 -5.05 -6.39 -8.51
N SER A 683 -5.72 -5.39 -7.95
CA SER A 683 -5.63 -4.01 -8.41
C SER A 683 -5.36 -3.08 -7.23
N MET A 684 -4.21 -2.39 -7.25
CA MET A 684 -4.01 -1.27 -6.33
C MET A 684 -4.87 -0.10 -6.82
N LEU A 685 -5.95 0.16 -6.10
CA LEU A 685 -6.82 1.32 -6.29
C LEU A 685 -6.13 2.52 -5.61
N GLY A 686 -5.19 3.10 -6.36
CA GLY A 686 -4.17 4.00 -5.82
C GLY A 686 -4.64 5.37 -5.31
N SER A 687 -3.71 6.03 -4.62
CA SER A 687 -3.72 7.38 -4.00
C SER A 687 -4.73 8.41 -4.51
#